data_AF-A0A959C3U3-F1
#
_entry.id   AF-A0A959C3U3-F1
#
_cell.length_a   1.000
_cell.length_b   1.000
_cell.length_c   1.000
_cell.angle_alpha   90.00
_cell.angle_beta   90.00
_cell.angle_gamma   90.00
#
_symmetry.space_group_name_H-M   'P 1'
#
loop_
_entity.id
_entity.type
_entity.pdbx_description
1 polymer ?
#
loop_
_entity_poly.entity_id
_entity_poly.type
_entity_poly.pdbx_seq_one_letter_code
_entity_poly.pdbx_strand_id
1 'polypeptide(L)'
;MRLFLTILPLAFFFFHSCADYRAHYDKSIQGWEQSVPSPGLSPVHTVYLVGDAGYTPDDTTAPALVLLGEKLRDAGKNSTVAFLGDNIYPNGMAPSDGEDREQDEARLRAQLDILKGYDGHVFFIAGNHDWYGYGIEGLKREKKFIEKYLDRDDVFLPKPGCGDPVEVELSDNLTLILIDSQWFLENWDDEYEVNDGCEIKSREMFREYVEEAIKGNRNKNVLIAIHHPPHTYGPHGGQFTLKQHIFPLTDLNKNLWIPLPVLGSAVQFLRGTLGHPQDASHPQYRELGGIVTNAARKNGNFIFASGHEHNLQYIEQDGQYFIVSGAGSKRSPARLGKGALFVYGHGGFSKLDFYPDGSAWVEYWVPEGNGASGSMVFRKQVKGPLKDIVEEPQAEFPAFPNTIEVPISKDDFTHGPIWNFLWGRHYREAYNAVVQVPTLKLDEYKGGLQPVKRGGGYQTNSLRLEAKNGKQYVIRSIDKDASRTLGFPFNESIIADVLKDNFSASHPLSALPIPPLARAAGLYYTQPELRYLPPQAALGIYNDEYAGALYIMEERPDDDVWEDAPQFGNSDDIVSTSDVVKSIRSEHDECIDYRWAVRSRLFDVLVGDWDRHDDQWRWAEVKEDGRTYFRPIPRDRDQAFCKYDGLILGLARGASPDLKKLMIFGSNTKRMRWQVYNGRHFDRSFLSGADWEMWNEEAGRLQQAITDELIDSAFTNAWPASVYALDGPTVTQTLKERRDNLPGLARQYYDIMARKVDVVGTDKKDLFVVERLPGGDTRVNVFDTNKKGKKEELLYGRTFHWGETREIFLYGLDDDDIFQVKGQSERAIRIRAVGGLGEDTFTDESNISQGGRRRLLYYDAPDEDNKLKAGSESTILLHKPPRYNTYNRRSTDNEFNYLMLLPSVGFNPDDGLLAGFSGAYQVYGFRKSPYAQIHRFAAKYALRPGGIAINYSNEFTELFGEWGVAMDARLQTPLYAINFYGYGNDSHNPEIEQEDDDLNYNRVRQRLVYFSPSLMRKLNSQSRFIIGPAFESIRIDSTLGRYISEIGSQFDPELFDGLEFVSGRMLLDFRNLDHLALPTRGIGMMLGLGWVQQLDDTDKNFGYLDASFSAYQNLDRNKNLVFATRIGLQHRFGDGFEFYQGARLGGPGPDANFRGFRRNRFTGKTAFFQNIDLRWKVLRSENHTLPFSIGLLAGFDHGRVWVKDEQSDTWHYSYGGGLWFSPFSLFVIQASIFRGDNEQNLVNVGGSFFF
;
A
#
# COMPACT_ATOMS: atom_id res chain seq x y z
N MET A 1 6.42 18.73 47.99
CA MET A 1 5.32 17.87 48.50
C MET A 1 4.06 17.90 47.63
N ARG A 2 3.60 19.07 47.13
CA ARG A 2 2.48 19.15 46.15
C ARG A 2 2.75 18.46 44.80
N LEU A 3 4.00 18.41 44.33
CA LEU A 3 4.40 17.65 43.12
C LEU A 3 4.32 16.11 43.30
N PHE A 4 4.47 15.62 44.53
CA PHE A 4 4.47 14.18 44.85
C PHE A 4 3.04 13.62 44.92
N LEU A 5 2.05 14.47 45.25
CA LEU A 5 0.63 14.14 45.30
C LEU A 5 -0.05 14.16 43.92
N THR A 6 0.53 14.82 42.91
CA THR A 6 0.08 14.77 41.51
C THR A 6 0.67 13.62 40.70
N ILE A 7 1.82 13.04 41.12
CA ILE A 7 2.47 11.91 40.43
C ILE A 7 1.82 10.55 40.77
N LEU A 8 1.24 10.41 41.96
CA LEU A 8 0.60 9.17 42.42
C LEU A 8 -0.63 8.72 41.57
N PRO A 9 -1.55 9.62 41.14
CA PRO A 9 -2.63 9.22 40.24
C PRO A 9 -2.12 8.88 38.83
N LEU A 10 -1.05 9.52 38.34
CA LEU A 10 -0.41 9.18 37.06
C LEU A 10 0.14 7.75 37.05
N ALA A 11 0.75 7.30 38.16
CA ALA A 11 1.17 5.91 38.32
C ALA A 11 -0.03 4.95 38.32
N PHE A 12 -1.16 5.33 38.92
CA PHE A 12 -2.41 4.55 38.90
C PHE A 12 -3.02 4.34 37.50
N PHE A 13 -2.84 5.30 36.58
CA PHE A 13 -3.27 5.14 35.19
C PHE A 13 -2.44 4.12 34.39
N PHE A 14 -1.18 3.86 34.79
CA PHE A 14 -0.35 2.81 34.18
C PHE A 14 -0.64 1.40 34.72
N PHE A 15 -1.40 1.25 35.82
CA PHE A 15 -1.68 -0.03 36.46
C PHE A 15 -2.96 -0.75 35.96
N HIS A 16 -3.51 -0.36 34.81
CA HIS A 16 -4.67 -1.05 34.25
C HIS A 16 -4.31 -2.42 33.65
N SER A 17 -4.46 -3.46 34.48
CA SER A 17 -4.37 -4.90 34.13
C SER A 17 -3.06 -5.27 33.41
N CYS A 18 -2.01 -5.53 34.18
CA CYS A 18 -0.74 -6.03 33.66
C CYS A 18 -0.89 -7.45 33.08
N ALA A 19 -0.04 -7.80 32.12
CA ALA A 19 0.04 -9.17 31.60
C ALA A 19 0.58 -10.14 32.67
N ASP A 20 0.12 -11.39 32.62
CA ASP A 20 0.61 -12.47 33.48
C ASP A 20 0.59 -13.83 32.76
N TYR A 21 0.97 -14.89 33.47
CA TYR A 21 1.12 -16.26 32.91
C TYR A 21 -0.12 -17.14 33.11
N ARG A 22 -1.23 -16.61 33.65
CA ARG A 22 -2.45 -17.37 33.94
C ARG A 22 -3.36 -17.42 32.71
N ALA A 23 -4.27 -18.38 32.71
CA ALA A 23 -5.32 -18.44 31.71
C ALA A 23 -6.39 -17.38 32.02
N HIS A 24 -6.74 -16.58 31.02
CA HIS A 24 -7.82 -15.58 31.12
C HIS A 24 -8.85 -15.85 30.03
N TYR A 25 -10.12 -15.76 30.41
CA TYR A 25 -11.27 -15.98 29.53
C TYR A 25 -12.16 -14.74 29.54
N ASP A 26 -12.59 -14.31 28.37
CA ASP A 26 -13.59 -13.26 28.24
C ASP A 26 -14.92 -13.69 28.88
N LYS A 27 -15.68 -12.72 29.40
CA LYS A 27 -16.97 -13.01 30.04
C LYS A 27 -17.97 -13.69 29.10
N SER A 28 -17.88 -13.41 27.79
CA SER A 28 -18.76 -13.98 26.77
C SER A 28 -18.56 -15.49 26.52
N ILE A 29 -17.46 -16.06 26.99
CA ILE A 29 -17.09 -17.47 26.74
C ILE A 29 -16.96 -18.29 28.04
N GLN A 30 -17.53 -17.82 29.15
CA GLN A 30 -17.58 -18.63 30.37
C GLN A 30 -18.38 -19.91 30.13
N GLY A 31 -17.84 -21.07 30.56
CA GLY A 31 -18.46 -22.37 30.32
C GLY A 31 -18.15 -22.97 28.94
N TRP A 32 -17.08 -22.54 28.28
CA TRP A 32 -16.62 -23.08 27.00
C TRP A 32 -16.44 -24.61 27.01
N GLU A 33 -16.22 -25.22 28.19
CA GLU A 33 -16.11 -26.68 28.37
C GLU A 33 -17.39 -27.42 27.94
N GLN A 34 -18.54 -26.76 28.06
CA GLN A 34 -19.85 -27.30 27.65
C GLN A 34 -20.12 -27.13 26.16
N SER A 35 -19.38 -26.23 25.50
CA SER A 35 -19.47 -26.00 24.06
C SER A 35 -18.70 -27.10 23.33
N VAL A 36 -19.43 -28.09 22.84
CA VAL A 36 -18.89 -29.23 22.07
C VAL A 36 -19.37 -29.21 20.62
N PRO A 37 -18.61 -29.78 19.68
CA PRO A 37 -19.08 -30.01 18.31
C PRO A 37 -20.38 -30.81 18.29
N SER A 38 -21.20 -30.62 17.25
CA SER A 38 -22.47 -31.31 17.10
C SER A 38 -22.29 -32.84 17.14
N PRO A 39 -23.12 -33.58 17.91
CA PRO A 39 -23.03 -35.03 17.99
C PRO A 39 -23.15 -35.69 16.61
N GLY A 40 -22.21 -36.56 16.24
CA GLY A 40 -22.23 -37.34 14.99
C GLY A 40 -21.38 -36.78 13.85
N LEU A 41 -20.82 -35.57 13.98
CA LEU A 41 -19.85 -35.04 13.01
C LEU A 41 -18.43 -35.47 13.41
N SER A 42 -17.70 -36.07 12.46
CA SER A 42 -16.26 -36.36 12.60
C SER A 42 -15.46 -35.38 11.73
N PRO A 43 -14.27 -34.91 12.18
CA PRO A 43 -13.44 -34.02 11.37
C PRO A 43 -13.06 -34.68 10.04
N VAL A 44 -13.13 -33.91 8.93
CA VAL A 44 -12.63 -34.32 7.61
C VAL A 44 -11.14 -34.03 7.46
N HIS A 45 -10.65 -32.99 8.14
CA HIS A 45 -9.24 -32.62 8.18
C HIS A 45 -8.90 -31.96 9.52
N THR A 46 -7.76 -32.31 10.10
CA THR A 46 -7.26 -31.72 11.35
C THR A 46 -5.93 -31.01 11.11
N VAL A 47 -5.78 -29.78 11.59
CA VAL A 47 -4.53 -29.02 11.52
C VAL A 47 -3.97 -28.77 12.91
N TYR A 48 -2.74 -29.22 13.16
CA TYR A 48 -1.97 -28.93 14.36
C TYR A 48 -1.04 -27.74 14.11
N LEU A 49 -1.04 -26.77 15.03
CA LEU A 49 -0.37 -25.50 14.89
C LEU A 49 0.58 -25.28 16.07
N VAL A 50 1.88 -25.18 15.81
CA VAL A 50 2.91 -24.94 16.84
C VAL A 50 3.96 -23.99 16.30
N GLY A 51 4.30 -22.93 17.02
CA GLY A 51 5.41 -22.04 16.72
C GLY A 51 6.41 -22.00 17.87
N ASP A 52 7.56 -21.38 17.66
CA ASP A 52 8.61 -21.21 18.67
C ASP A 52 9.04 -22.55 19.27
N ALA A 53 9.34 -23.51 18.40
CA ALA A 53 9.70 -24.87 18.77
C ALA A 53 11.23 -25.11 18.83
N GLY A 54 12.02 -24.12 18.42
CA GLY A 54 13.47 -24.25 18.24
C GLY A 54 14.36 -24.17 19.48
N TYR A 55 13.83 -23.98 20.69
CA TYR A 55 14.66 -23.85 21.89
C TYR A 55 14.71 -25.12 22.74
N THR A 56 15.91 -25.70 22.90
CA THR A 56 16.20 -26.87 23.76
C THR A 56 17.38 -26.58 24.71
N PRO A 57 17.15 -26.21 25.98
CA PRO A 57 18.24 -25.82 26.88
C PRO A 57 19.14 -26.98 27.35
N ASP A 58 18.64 -28.22 27.37
CA ASP A 58 19.36 -29.42 27.86
C ASP A 58 19.31 -30.60 26.85
N ASP A 59 19.17 -30.32 25.55
CA ASP A 59 18.94 -31.32 24.48
C ASP A 59 17.71 -32.23 24.69
N THR A 60 16.82 -31.85 25.61
CA THR A 60 15.54 -32.52 25.85
C THR A 60 14.44 -31.88 25.00
N THR A 61 13.61 -32.71 24.36
CA THR A 61 12.40 -32.26 23.65
C THR A 61 11.46 -31.52 24.59
N ALA A 62 10.98 -30.34 24.18
CA ALA A 62 10.05 -29.55 24.97
C ALA A 62 8.75 -30.33 25.26
N PRO A 63 8.16 -30.24 26.47
CA PRO A 63 6.94 -30.98 26.81
C PRO A 63 5.77 -30.78 25.84
N ALA A 64 5.63 -29.60 25.22
CA ALA A 64 4.58 -29.35 24.24
C ALA A 64 4.79 -30.15 22.94
N LEU A 65 6.05 -30.32 22.51
CA LEU A 65 6.41 -31.15 21.35
C LEU A 65 6.23 -32.63 21.66
N VAL A 66 6.57 -33.09 22.88
CA VAL A 66 6.29 -34.47 23.31
C VAL A 66 4.79 -34.76 23.20
N LEU A 67 3.95 -33.87 23.76
CA LEU A 67 2.49 -34.03 23.67
C LEU A 67 1.99 -34.01 22.24
N LEU A 68 2.51 -33.11 21.39
CA LEU A 68 2.15 -33.05 19.98
C LEU A 68 2.51 -34.37 19.28
N GLY A 69 3.69 -34.92 19.53
CA GLY A 69 4.10 -36.22 19.00
C GLY A 69 3.16 -37.36 19.40
N GLU A 70 2.70 -37.40 20.65
CA GLU A 70 1.68 -38.38 21.07
C GLU A 70 0.35 -38.18 20.31
N LYS A 71 -0.08 -36.94 20.05
CA LYS A 71 -1.28 -36.68 19.23
C LYS A 71 -1.11 -37.07 17.76
N LEU A 72 0.08 -36.85 17.18
CA LEU A 72 0.37 -37.15 15.78
C LEU A 72 0.42 -38.65 15.50
N ARG A 73 0.80 -39.49 16.47
CA ARG A 73 0.73 -40.96 16.33
C ARG A 73 -0.68 -41.49 16.09
N ASP A 74 -1.68 -40.80 16.62
CA ASP A 74 -3.09 -41.13 16.44
C ASP A 74 -3.72 -40.39 15.24
N ALA A 75 -2.98 -39.50 14.58
CA ALA A 75 -3.47 -38.69 13.47
C ALA A 75 -3.32 -39.41 12.13
N GLY A 76 -4.40 -39.48 11.35
CA GLY A 76 -4.40 -40.09 10.02
C GLY A 76 -3.88 -39.14 8.92
N LYS A 77 -3.76 -39.65 7.69
CA LYS A 77 -3.29 -38.89 6.51
C LYS A 77 -4.06 -37.59 6.21
N ASN A 78 -5.33 -37.50 6.61
CA ASN A 78 -6.15 -36.28 6.47
C ASN A 78 -5.88 -35.33 7.64
N SER A 79 -4.61 -35.02 7.86
CA SER A 79 -4.20 -34.03 8.84
C SER A 79 -2.94 -33.30 8.39
N THR A 80 -2.72 -32.14 9.00
CA THR A 80 -1.58 -31.27 8.72
C THR A 80 -0.94 -30.85 10.03
N VAL A 81 0.40 -30.78 10.07
CA VAL A 81 1.13 -30.06 11.11
C VAL A 81 1.85 -28.89 10.48
N ALA A 82 1.64 -27.69 11.02
CA ALA A 82 2.31 -26.47 10.58
C ALA A 82 3.17 -25.91 11.73
N PHE A 83 4.48 -25.89 11.50
CA PHE A 83 5.46 -25.20 12.34
C PHE A 83 5.49 -23.73 11.94
N LEU A 84 5.07 -22.85 12.85
CA LEU A 84 4.75 -21.44 12.60
C LEU A 84 5.97 -20.51 12.76
N GLY A 85 7.19 -21.01 12.52
CA GLY A 85 8.45 -20.27 12.62
C GLY A 85 9.10 -20.26 13.99
N ASP A 86 10.33 -19.75 14.03
CA ASP A 86 11.29 -19.89 15.13
C ASP A 86 11.55 -21.37 15.44
N ASN A 87 11.92 -22.08 14.37
CA ASN A 87 12.26 -23.50 14.37
C ASN A 87 13.68 -23.73 14.89
N ILE A 88 14.51 -22.69 14.94
CA ILE A 88 15.85 -22.72 15.52
C ILE A 88 16.12 -21.48 16.39
N TYR A 89 17.12 -21.56 17.27
CA TYR A 89 17.57 -20.48 18.15
C TYR A 89 19.08 -20.55 18.31
N PRO A 90 19.74 -19.48 18.81
CA PRO A 90 19.28 -18.10 18.75
C PRO A 90 19.37 -17.52 17.33
N ASN A 91 20.14 -18.15 16.46
CA ASN A 91 20.35 -17.79 15.07
C ASN A 91 19.86 -18.93 14.16
N GLY A 92 19.71 -18.62 12.88
CA GLY A 92 19.42 -19.56 11.80
C GLY A 92 20.51 -20.63 11.66
N MET A 93 20.29 -21.58 10.74
CA MET A 93 21.15 -22.75 10.66
C MET A 93 22.61 -22.41 10.26
N ALA A 94 23.56 -22.75 11.13
CA ALA A 94 24.99 -22.54 10.92
C ALA A 94 25.55 -23.33 9.70
N PRO A 95 26.66 -22.85 9.11
CA PRO A 95 27.39 -23.60 8.09
C PRO A 95 27.92 -24.93 8.66
N SER A 96 28.28 -25.87 7.78
CA SER A 96 28.66 -27.23 8.18
C SER A 96 29.88 -27.31 9.10
N ASP A 97 30.75 -26.30 9.07
CA ASP A 97 31.95 -26.15 9.89
C ASP A 97 31.78 -25.12 11.04
N GLY A 98 30.58 -24.56 11.22
CA GLY A 98 30.28 -23.60 12.27
C GLY A 98 30.18 -24.25 13.67
N GLU A 99 30.57 -23.51 14.70
CA GLU A 99 30.56 -23.99 16.10
C GLU A 99 29.16 -24.39 16.59
N ASP A 100 28.11 -23.68 16.14
CA ASP A 100 26.72 -23.91 16.57
C ASP A 100 26.01 -25.04 15.80
N ARG A 101 26.62 -25.59 14.74
CA ARG A 101 25.99 -26.53 13.80
C ARG A 101 25.40 -27.78 14.46
N GLU A 102 26.12 -28.37 15.41
CA GLU A 102 25.67 -29.59 16.11
C GLU A 102 24.41 -29.31 16.95
N GLN A 103 24.39 -28.16 17.62
CA GLN A 103 23.27 -27.74 18.45
C GLN A 103 22.04 -27.38 17.60
N ASP A 104 22.26 -26.72 16.46
CA ASP A 104 21.24 -26.38 15.48
C ASP A 104 20.53 -27.64 14.95
N GLU A 105 21.30 -28.65 14.56
CA GLU A 105 20.75 -29.93 14.13
C GLU A 105 20.02 -30.66 15.26
N ALA A 106 20.51 -30.60 16.50
CA ALA A 106 19.83 -31.21 17.64
C ALA A 106 18.45 -30.57 17.90
N ARG A 107 18.36 -29.24 17.81
CA ARG A 107 17.11 -28.46 17.94
C ARG A 107 16.08 -28.83 16.88
N LEU A 108 16.51 -28.97 15.62
CA LEU A 108 15.63 -29.40 14.54
C LEU A 108 15.24 -30.87 14.69
N ARG A 109 16.18 -31.77 15.03
CA ARG A 109 15.87 -33.19 15.27
C ARG A 109 14.80 -33.39 16.33
N ALA A 110 14.80 -32.59 17.41
CA ALA A 110 13.77 -32.65 18.44
C ALA A 110 12.33 -32.42 17.91
N GLN A 111 12.19 -31.63 16.84
CA GLN A 111 10.93 -31.37 16.14
C GLN A 111 10.65 -32.41 15.05
N LEU A 112 11.67 -32.83 14.32
CA LEU A 112 11.50 -33.78 13.22
C LEU A 112 11.26 -35.20 13.71
N ASP A 113 11.78 -35.56 14.89
CA ASP A 113 11.61 -36.89 15.49
C ASP A 113 10.14 -37.19 15.84
N ILE A 114 9.36 -36.19 16.22
CA ILE A 114 7.93 -36.36 16.51
C ILE A 114 7.08 -36.58 15.25
N LEU A 115 7.66 -36.34 14.07
CA LEU A 115 7.02 -36.53 12.76
C LEU A 115 7.32 -37.90 12.13
N LYS A 116 8.19 -38.71 12.75
CA LYS A 116 8.54 -40.04 12.23
C LYS A 116 7.30 -40.94 12.18
N GLY A 117 6.96 -41.40 10.99
CA GLY A 117 5.79 -42.25 10.75
C GLY A 117 4.45 -41.51 10.71
N TYR A 118 4.45 -40.18 10.70
CA TYR A 118 3.25 -39.38 10.50
C TYR A 118 2.94 -39.21 9.01
N ASP A 119 1.81 -39.75 8.55
CA ASP A 119 1.44 -39.80 7.12
C ASP A 119 0.74 -38.53 6.61
N GLY A 120 0.45 -37.56 7.47
CA GLY A 120 -0.18 -36.29 7.08
C GLY A 120 0.79 -35.28 6.46
N HIS A 121 0.27 -34.12 6.11
CA HIS A 121 1.04 -33.02 5.54
C HIS A 121 1.87 -32.31 6.61
N VAL A 122 3.08 -31.87 6.25
CA VAL A 122 4.02 -31.18 7.14
C VAL A 122 4.43 -29.88 6.47
N PHE A 123 4.32 -28.76 7.18
CA PHE A 123 4.78 -27.46 6.71
C PHE A 123 5.60 -26.75 7.79
N PHE A 124 6.71 -26.14 7.39
CA PHE A 124 7.54 -25.24 8.17
C PHE A 124 7.53 -23.88 7.47
N ILE A 125 7.19 -22.83 8.20
CA ILE A 125 7.41 -21.44 7.78
C ILE A 125 8.60 -20.88 8.57
N ALA A 126 9.29 -19.88 8.01
CA ALA A 126 10.34 -19.18 8.72
C ALA A 126 9.77 -18.13 9.69
N GLY A 127 10.40 -18.02 10.86
CA GLY A 127 10.29 -16.94 11.83
C GLY A 127 11.57 -16.11 11.86
N ASN A 128 11.61 -15.09 12.71
CA ASN A 128 12.76 -14.17 12.73
C ASN A 128 14.05 -14.85 13.18
N HIS A 129 14.00 -15.83 14.07
CA HIS A 129 15.19 -16.54 14.52
C HIS A 129 15.80 -17.45 13.45
N ASP A 130 14.98 -17.94 12.52
CA ASP A 130 15.44 -18.76 11.39
C ASP A 130 16.25 -17.92 10.39
N TRP A 131 15.95 -16.62 10.28
CA TRP A 131 16.70 -15.65 9.47
C TRP A 131 17.99 -15.14 10.15
N TYR A 132 18.04 -15.09 11.48
CA TYR A 132 19.14 -14.42 12.20
C TYR A 132 20.51 -15.06 12.00
N GLY A 133 21.56 -14.24 12.01
CA GLY A 133 22.96 -14.67 11.93
C GLY A 133 23.45 -15.07 10.53
N TYR A 134 22.62 -15.70 9.70
CA TYR A 134 23.03 -16.24 8.39
C TYR A 134 22.10 -15.93 7.21
N GLY A 135 20.99 -15.21 7.42
CA GLY A 135 20.12 -14.72 6.35
C GLY A 135 19.55 -15.84 5.46
N ILE A 136 19.43 -15.56 4.17
CA ILE A 136 18.88 -16.49 3.17
C ILE A 136 19.67 -17.81 3.10
N GLU A 137 21.00 -17.77 3.26
CA GLU A 137 21.84 -18.97 3.24
C GLU A 137 21.58 -19.89 4.44
N GLY A 138 21.26 -19.32 5.61
CA GLY A 138 20.80 -20.08 6.77
C GLY A 138 19.51 -20.85 6.47
N LEU A 139 18.53 -20.17 5.88
CA LEU A 139 17.23 -20.75 5.51
C LEU A 139 17.37 -21.85 4.45
N LYS A 140 18.22 -21.66 3.43
CA LYS A 140 18.50 -22.69 2.41
C LYS A 140 19.08 -23.96 3.06
N ARG A 141 20.01 -23.80 4.02
CA ARG A 141 20.57 -24.94 4.77
C ARG A 141 19.53 -25.63 5.64
N GLU A 142 18.68 -24.85 6.32
CA GLU A 142 17.61 -25.35 7.16
C GLU A 142 16.58 -26.15 6.36
N LYS A 143 16.06 -25.56 5.27
CA LYS A 143 15.18 -26.23 4.30
C LYS A 143 15.78 -27.57 3.86
N LYS A 144 17.03 -27.56 3.39
CA LYS A 144 17.72 -28.76 2.91
C LYS A 144 17.87 -29.81 4.00
N PHE A 145 18.11 -29.42 5.25
CA PHE A 145 18.22 -30.36 6.36
C PHE A 145 16.87 -31.01 6.69
N ILE A 146 15.80 -30.22 6.76
CA ILE A 146 14.45 -30.69 7.07
C ILE A 146 13.95 -31.65 5.98
N GLU A 147 14.01 -31.24 4.70
CA GLU A 147 13.55 -32.05 3.56
C GLU A 147 14.30 -33.38 3.49
N LYS A 148 15.62 -33.34 3.63
CA LYS A 148 16.46 -34.54 3.63
C LYS A 148 16.17 -35.47 4.81
N TYR A 149 15.86 -34.94 5.99
CA TYR A 149 15.60 -35.76 7.17
C TYR A 149 14.24 -36.46 7.09
N LEU A 150 13.23 -35.78 6.53
CA LEU A 150 11.89 -36.31 6.37
C LEU A 150 11.69 -37.15 5.11
N ASP A 151 12.63 -37.07 4.14
CA ASP A 151 12.49 -37.66 2.80
C ASP A 151 11.23 -37.14 2.10
N ARG A 152 11.01 -35.82 2.18
CA ARG A 152 9.86 -35.12 1.62
C ARG A 152 10.30 -33.77 1.08
N ASP A 153 9.92 -33.48 -0.15
CA ASP A 153 10.08 -32.16 -0.75
C ASP A 153 8.94 -31.24 -0.34
N ASP A 154 9.12 -29.92 -0.52
CA ASP A 154 8.10 -28.88 -0.34
C ASP A 154 7.47 -28.81 1.07
N VAL A 155 8.26 -29.16 2.09
CA VAL A 155 7.85 -29.02 3.50
C VAL A 155 8.28 -27.69 4.13
N PHE A 156 9.30 -27.01 3.59
CA PHE A 156 9.72 -25.69 4.06
C PHE A 156 9.29 -24.63 3.03
N LEU A 157 8.27 -23.86 3.38
CA LEU A 157 7.58 -22.94 2.48
C LEU A 157 7.23 -21.63 3.21
N PRO A 158 7.26 -20.47 2.51
CA PRO A 158 7.69 -20.26 1.12
C PRO A 158 9.18 -20.56 0.86
N LYS A 159 9.60 -20.50 -0.41
CA LYS A 159 11.01 -20.66 -0.81
C LYS A 159 11.87 -19.61 -0.06
N PRO A 160 13.05 -19.98 0.48
CA PRO A 160 13.97 -19.03 1.09
C PRO A 160 14.22 -17.80 0.24
N GLY A 161 14.09 -16.60 0.83
CA GLY A 161 14.27 -15.33 0.13
C GLY A 161 13.08 -14.81 -0.67
N CYS A 162 11.97 -15.56 -0.77
CA CYS A 162 10.76 -15.16 -1.49
C CYS A 162 9.63 -14.68 -0.57
N GLY A 163 8.99 -13.57 -0.96
CA GLY A 163 7.75 -13.08 -0.34
C GLY A 163 6.47 -13.68 -0.91
N ASP A 164 6.58 -14.63 -1.85
CA ASP A 164 5.45 -15.20 -2.58
C ASP A 164 4.51 -15.99 -1.64
N PRO A 165 3.21 -15.66 -1.55
CA PRO A 165 2.28 -16.47 -0.78
C PRO A 165 2.09 -17.83 -1.46
N VAL A 166 2.20 -18.92 -0.70
CA VAL A 166 2.02 -20.28 -1.23
C VAL A 166 0.64 -20.81 -0.84
N GLU A 167 -0.17 -21.13 -1.85
CA GLU A 167 -1.51 -21.71 -1.69
C GLU A 167 -1.44 -23.24 -1.76
N VAL A 168 -1.91 -23.91 -0.71
CA VAL A 168 -1.96 -25.38 -0.62
C VAL A 168 -3.39 -25.82 -0.38
N GLU A 169 -3.97 -26.56 -1.32
CA GLU A 169 -5.29 -27.16 -1.16
C GLU A 169 -5.19 -28.43 -0.29
N LEU A 170 -5.80 -28.40 0.91
CA LEU A 170 -5.81 -29.53 1.85
C LEU A 170 -7.05 -30.42 1.67
N SER A 171 -8.16 -29.85 1.19
CA SER A 171 -9.37 -30.55 0.74
C SER A 171 -10.19 -29.61 -0.16
N ASP A 172 -11.24 -30.12 -0.80
CA ASP A 172 -12.13 -29.35 -1.68
C ASP A 172 -12.62 -28.03 -1.06
N ASN A 173 -12.81 -28.00 0.27
CA ASN A 173 -13.32 -26.86 1.03
C ASN A 173 -12.28 -26.24 2.00
N LEU A 174 -10.99 -26.60 1.93
CA LEU A 174 -9.95 -26.07 2.82
C LEU A 174 -8.65 -25.76 2.06
N THR A 175 -8.22 -24.50 2.14
CA THR A 175 -6.92 -24.02 1.62
C THR A 175 -6.06 -23.47 2.76
N LEU A 176 -4.78 -23.83 2.77
CA LEU A 176 -3.73 -23.25 3.59
C LEU A 176 -2.92 -22.25 2.75
N ILE A 177 -2.76 -21.02 3.24
CA ILE A 177 -1.90 -20.00 2.64
C ILE A 177 -0.70 -19.78 3.56
N LEU A 178 0.51 -20.03 3.08
CA LEU A 178 1.76 -19.88 3.81
C LEU A 178 2.44 -18.56 3.43
N ILE A 179 2.84 -17.77 4.43
CA ILE A 179 3.47 -16.46 4.24
C ILE A 179 4.72 -16.34 5.12
N ASP A 180 5.86 -16.05 4.50
CA ASP A 180 7.06 -15.58 5.22
C ASP A 180 6.89 -14.10 5.58
N SER A 181 6.40 -13.86 6.80
CA SER A 181 6.32 -12.50 7.34
C SER A 181 7.66 -11.84 7.64
N GLN A 182 8.71 -12.64 7.93
CA GLN A 182 10.02 -12.06 8.24
C GLN A 182 10.65 -11.48 6.99
N TRP A 183 10.46 -12.09 5.81
CA TRP A 183 10.84 -11.48 4.53
C TRP A 183 10.35 -10.03 4.39
N PHE A 184 9.11 -9.73 4.84
CA PHE A 184 8.57 -8.37 4.78
C PHE A 184 9.23 -7.43 5.80
N LEU A 185 9.64 -7.93 6.96
CA LEU A 185 10.27 -7.13 8.03
C LEU A 185 11.79 -7.02 7.89
N GLU A 186 12.41 -7.87 7.09
CA GLU A 186 13.86 -7.98 6.94
C GLU A 186 14.48 -6.74 6.27
N ASN A 187 15.71 -6.40 6.68
CA ASN A 187 16.45 -5.34 6.01
C ASN A 187 17.10 -5.88 4.72
N TRP A 188 16.39 -5.73 3.60
CA TRP A 188 16.87 -6.22 2.30
C TRP A 188 18.19 -5.60 1.85
N ASP A 189 18.58 -4.43 2.37
CA ASP A 189 19.86 -3.80 2.03
C ASP A 189 21.07 -4.67 2.43
N ASP A 190 20.86 -5.66 3.32
CA ASP A 190 21.87 -6.62 3.75
C ASP A 190 21.78 -7.99 3.07
N GLU A 191 20.74 -8.24 2.27
CA GLU A 191 20.44 -9.54 1.65
C GLU A 191 20.50 -9.44 0.12
N TYR A 192 21.67 -9.62 -0.49
CA TYR A 192 21.86 -9.37 -1.93
C TYR A 192 21.00 -10.30 -2.82
N GLU A 193 20.81 -11.57 -2.43
CA GLU A 193 20.00 -12.57 -3.16
C GLU A 193 18.49 -12.51 -2.84
N VAL A 194 18.04 -11.49 -2.11
CA VAL A 194 16.61 -11.41 -1.79
C VAL A 194 15.79 -11.32 -3.08
N ASN A 195 14.72 -12.10 -3.13
CA ASN A 195 13.84 -12.26 -4.28
C ASN A 195 14.43 -13.05 -5.46
N ASP A 196 15.56 -13.74 -5.31
CA ASP A 196 16.11 -14.60 -6.36
C ASP A 196 15.12 -15.71 -6.81
N GLY A 197 14.82 -15.71 -8.11
CA GLY A 197 13.82 -16.60 -8.72
C GLY A 197 12.38 -16.44 -8.21
N CYS A 198 12.06 -15.35 -7.51
CA CYS A 198 10.73 -15.08 -6.96
C CYS A 198 9.89 -14.20 -7.91
N GLU A 199 8.56 -14.32 -7.86
CA GLU A 199 7.65 -13.43 -8.60
C GLU A 199 7.59 -12.04 -7.95
N ILE A 200 7.60 -12.00 -6.62
CA ILE A 200 7.54 -10.77 -5.85
C ILE A 200 8.93 -10.12 -5.73
N LYS A 201 9.08 -8.93 -6.32
CA LYS A 201 10.33 -8.13 -6.29
C LYS A 201 10.24 -6.87 -5.43
N SER A 202 9.09 -6.62 -4.78
CA SER A 202 8.90 -5.47 -3.87
C SER A 202 7.78 -5.69 -2.86
N ARG A 203 7.81 -4.92 -1.76
CA ARG A 203 6.77 -4.93 -0.72
C ARG A 203 5.41 -4.45 -1.23
N GLU A 204 5.39 -3.62 -2.26
CA GLU A 204 4.15 -3.20 -2.93
C GLU A 204 3.50 -4.36 -3.68
N MET A 205 4.30 -5.16 -4.41
CA MET A 205 3.81 -6.36 -5.09
C MET A 205 3.34 -7.44 -4.11
N PHE A 206 4.00 -7.56 -2.95
CA PHE A 206 3.54 -8.44 -1.87
C PHE A 206 2.07 -8.23 -1.50
N ARG A 207 1.64 -6.97 -1.40
CA ARG A 207 0.24 -6.63 -1.13
C ARG A 207 -0.71 -7.19 -2.19
N GLU A 208 -0.35 -7.06 -3.46
CA GLU A 208 -1.19 -7.47 -4.59
C GLU A 208 -1.37 -9.00 -4.61
N TYR A 209 -0.28 -9.75 -4.46
CA TYR A 209 -0.28 -11.21 -4.50
C TYR A 209 -0.98 -11.83 -3.29
N VAL A 210 -0.80 -11.26 -2.09
CA VAL A 210 -1.56 -11.69 -0.90
C VAL A 210 -3.06 -11.45 -1.08
N GLU A 211 -3.45 -10.31 -1.64
CA GLU A 211 -4.86 -10.03 -1.91
C GLU A 211 -5.44 -11.01 -2.93
N GLU A 212 -4.68 -11.34 -3.98
CA GLU A 212 -5.07 -12.31 -5.00
C GLU A 212 -5.23 -13.73 -4.42
N ALA A 213 -4.26 -14.21 -3.63
CA ALA A 213 -4.31 -15.53 -3.01
C ALA A 213 -5.52 -15.70 -2.07
N ILE A 214 -5.81 -14.69 -1.24
CA ILE A 214 -6.99 -14.70 -0.35
C ILE A 214 -8.28 -14.66 -1.18
N LYS A 215 -8.34 -13.78 -2.18
CA LYS A 215 -9.52 -13.62 -3.05
C LYS A 215 -9.83 -14.89 -3.83
N GLY A 216 -8.81 -15.57 -4.36
CA GLY A 216 -8.94 -16.80 -5.14
C GLY A 216 -9.61 -17.94 -4.37
N ASN A 217 -9.50 -17.94 -3.03
CA ASN A 217 -9.98 -19.00 -2.15
C ASN A 217 -11.17 -18.63 -1.26
N ARG A 218 -11.78 -17.46 -1.45
CA ARG A 218 -12.79 -16.89 -0.53
C ARG A 218 -14.02 -17.77 -0.22
N ASN A 219 -14.34 -18.75 -1.06
CA ASN A 219 -15.48 -19.66 -0.86
C ASN A 219 -15.12 -20.89 0.00
N LYS A 220 -13.83 -21.16 0.18
CA LYS A 220 -13.31 -22.25 1.01
C LYS A 220 -13.09 -21.76 2.44
N ASN A 221 -12.83 -22.67 3.35
CA ASN A 221 -12.12 -22.33 4.57
C ASN A 221 -10.68 -21.99 4.20
N VAL A 222 -10.22 -20.81 4.59
CA VAL A 222 -8.84 -20.38 4.37
C VAL A 222 -8.15 -20.22 5.71
N LEU A 223 -7.08 -20.98 5.88
CA LEU A 223 -6.15 -20.88 7.00
C LEU A 223 -4.89 -20.18 6.50
N ILE A 224 -4.56 -19.01 7.05
CA ILE A 224 -3.39 -18.22 6.68
C ILE A 224 -2.34 -18.42 7.79
N ALA A 225 -1.29 -19.17 7.49
CA ALA A 225 -0.16 -19.35 8.40
C ALA A 225 0.88 -18.25 8.14
N ILE A 226 1.15 -17.46 9.17
CA ILE A 226 2.06 -16.31 9.13
C ILE A 226 2.73 -16.17 10.49
N HIS A 227 4.06 -16.20 10.55
CA HIS A 227 4.78 -16.23 11.83
C HIS A 227 4.39 -15.05 12.74
N HIS A 228 4.41 -13.83 12.20
CA HIS A 228 4.07 -12.60 12.90
C HIS A 228 2.54 -12.35 12.98
N PRO A 229 1.90 -12.41 14.16
CA PRO A 229 0.46 -12.21 14.29
C PRO A 229 0.04 -10.77 13.96
N PRO A 230 -0.99 -10.54 13.11
CA PRO A 230 -1.52 -9.19 12.89
C PRO A 230 -2.07 -8.52 14.16
N HIS A 231 -2.56 -9.32 15.10
CA HIS A 231 -3.05 -8.89 16.42
C HIS A 231 -2.51 -9.81 17.51
N THR A 232 -1.92 -9.22 18.56
CA THR A 232 -1.42 -9.95 19.73
C THR A 232 -1.45 -9.08 20.99
N TYR A 233 -1.57 -9.72 22.16
CA TYR A 233 -1.58 -9.09 23.48
C TYR A 233 -0.52 -9.68 24.45
N GLY A 234 0.59 -10.19 23.91
CA GLY A 234 1.80 -10.51 24.66
C GLY A 234 2.84 -9.37 24.62
N PRO A 235 4.12 -9.65 24.94
CA PRO A 235 5.17 -8.64 24.96
C PRO A 235 5.45 -7.99 23.61
N HIS A 236 5.37 -8.74 22.51
CA HIS A 236 5.51 -8.18 21.14
C HIS A 236 4.30 -7.32 20.76
N GLY A 237 3.13 -7.58 21.35
CA GLY A 237 1.96 -6.69 21.35
C GLY A 237 2.06 -5.47 22.29
N GLY A 238 3.21 -5.27 22.95
CA GLY A 238 3.46 -4.17 23.86
C GLY A 238 2.69 -4.29 25.19
N GLN A 239 2.51 -5.52 25.70
CA GLN A 239 1.89 -5.82 26.99
C GLN A 239 2.91 -6.44 27.97
N PHE A 240 3.00 -5.89 29.18
CA PHE A 240 4.07 -6.21 30.12
C PHE A 240 3.53 -6.55 31.52
N THR A 241 4.34 -7.27 32.30
CA THR A 241 4.00 -7.67 33.68
C THR A 241 4.21 -6.54 34.67
N LEU A 242 3.53 -6.62 35.82
CA LEU A 242 3.76 -5.67 36.92
C LEU A 242 5.24 -5.66 37.36
N LYS A 243 5.91 -6.83 37.30
CA LYS A 243 7.34 -6.94 37.59
C LYS A 243 8.16 -6.04 36.66
N GLN A 244 7.86 -5.98 35.37
CA GLN A 244 8.60 -5.16 34.40
C GLN A 244 8.36 -3.66 34.58
N HIS A 245 7.18 -3.27 35.05
CA HIS A 245 6.88 -1.89 35.41
C HIS A 245 7.65 -1.44 36.66
N ILE A 246 7.78 -2.32 37.67
CA ILE A 246 8.44 -1.99 38.94
C ILE A 246 9.95 -2.23 38.88
N PHE A 247 10.42 -3.31 38.26
CA PHE A 247 11.81 -3.78 38.24
C PHE A 247 12.33 -3.95 36.79
N PRO A 248 12.38 -2.88 35.99
CA PRO A 248 12.70 -2.98 34.56
C PRO A 248 14.09 -3.56 34.27
N LEU A 249 15.05 -3.42 35.19
CA LEU A 249 16.42 -3.95 35.01
C LEU A 249 16.48 -5.48 35.08
N THR A 250 15.42 -6.14 35.54
CA THR A 250 15.33 -7.61 35.53
C THR A 250 15.22 -8.21 34.13
N ASP A 251 14.83 -7.41 33.13
CA ASP A 251 14.84 -7.80 31.71
C ASP A 251 16.27 -7.87 31.16
N LEU A 252 17.18 -7.01 31.64
CA LEU A 252 18.61 -7.02 31.25
C LEU A 252 19.40 -8.08 32.00
N ASN A 253 19.13 -8.21 33.30
CA ASN A 253 19.75 -9.23 34.13
C ASN A 253 18.76 -9.66 35.21
N LYS A 254 18.40 -10.94 35.20
CA LYS A 254 17.39 -11.54 36.09
C LYS A 254 17.65 -11.29 37.59
N ASN A 255 18.88 -10.92 37.98
CA ASN A 255 19.28 -10.66 39.36
C ASN A 255 19.16 -9.18 39.78
N LEU A 256 18.89 -8.23 38.89
CA LEU A 256 18.83 -6.79 39.18
C LEU A 256 17.43 -6.32 39.63
N TRP A 257 17.06 -6.63 40.88
CA TRP A 257 15.78 -6.26 41.49
C TRP A 257 15.76 -4.84 42.08
N ILE A 258 15.94 -3.82 41.24
CA ILE A 258 15.92 -2.41 41.67
C ILE A 258 14.55 -1.78 41.33
N PRO A 259 13.76 -1.31 42.33
CA PRO A 259 12.44 -0.75 42.09
C PRO A 259 12.51 0.65 41.48
N LEU A 260 12.07 0.77 40.23
CA LEU A 260 12.04 2.01 39.46
C LEU A 260 10.66 2.18 38.78
N PRO A 261 9.54 2.28 39.53
CA PRO A 261 8.18 2.15 38.97
C PRO A 261 7.81 3.20 37.88
N VAL A 262 8.28 4.43 38.03
CA VAL A 262 8.05 5.51 37.04
C VAL A 262 8.89 5.26 35.78
N LEU A 263 10.19 5.01 35.96
CA LEU A 263 11.11 4.77 34.84
C LEU A 263 10.78 3.44 34.13
N GLY A 264 10.42 2.40 34.87
CA GLY A 264 10.01 1.11 34.32
C GLY A 264 8.74 1.25 33.49
N SER A 265 7.72 1.94 33.98
CA SER A 265 6.53 2.23 33.18
C SER A 265 6.84 3.08 31.94
N ALA A 266 7.74 4.05 32.04
CA ALA A 266 8.19 4.83 30.88
C ALA A 266 8.92 3.96 29.85
N VAL A 267 9.84 3.08 30.28
CA VAL A 267 10.55 2.14 29.39
C VAL A 267 9.58 1.18 28.70
N GLN A 268 8.61 0.62 29.43
CA GLN A 268 7.61 -0.28 28.84
C GLN A 268 6.64 0.44 27.91
N PHE A 269 6.25 1.69 28.23
CA PHE A 269 5.50 2.54 27.31
C PHE A 269 6.28 2.79 26.02
N LEU A 270 7.57 3.16 26.13
CA LEU A 270 8.42 3.39 24.96
C LEU A 270 8.59 2.11 24.14
N ARG A 271 8.84 0.95 24.76
CA ARG A 271 8.92 -0.33 24.04
C ARG A 271 7.60 -0.65 23.34
N GLY A 272 6.47 -0.54 24.01
CA GLY A 272 5.15 -0.81 23.41
C GLY A 272 4.61 0.25 22.45
N THR A 273 5.35 1.34 22.20
CA THR A 273 4.98 2.39 21.24
C THR A 273 5.98 2.56 20.11
N LEU A 274 7.28 2.58 20.40
CA LEU A 274 8.34 2.57 19.40
C LEU A 274 8.44 1.20 18.75
N GLY A 275 8.57 0.15 19.58
CA GLY A 275 8.79 -1.23 19.15
C GLY A 275 10.16 -1.47 18.49
N HIS A 276 10.71 -2.66 18.66
CA HIS A 276 11.67 -3.22 17.72
C HIS A 276 10.96 -3.55 16.40
N PRO A 277 11.63 -3.71 15.24
CA PRO A 277 10.99 -4.20 14.00
C PRO A 277 10.11 -5.45 14.16
N GLN A 278 10.39 -6.25 15.20
CA GLN A 278 9.69 -7.48 15.59
C GLN A 278 8.48 -7.24 16.53
N ASP A 279 8.26 -6.01 17.00
CA ASP A 279 7.12 -5.66 17.84
C ASP A 279 5.98 -5.07 16.99
N ALA A 280 4.73 -5.43 17.29
CA ALA A 280 3.55 -5.01 16.53
C ALA A 280 3.28 -3.48 16.57
N SER A 281 3.98 -2.72 17.43
CA SER A 281 3.96 -1.26 17.42
C SER A 281 4.86 -0.64 16.34
N HIS A 282 5.77 -1.42 15.76
CA HIS A 282 6.67 -0.95 14.71
C HIS A 282 5.89 -0.71 13.41
N PRO A 283 6.16 0.39 12.68
CA PRO A 283 5.40 0.76 11.50
C PRO A 283 5.37 -0.28 10.38
N GLN A 284 6.50 -0.94 10.09
CA GLN A 284 6.56 -1.97 9.04
C GLN A 284 5.72 -3.19 9.40
N TYR A 285 5.72 -3.61 10.68
CA TYR A 285 4.86 -4.69 11.15
C TYR A 285 3.38 -4.28 11.12
N ARG A 286 3.03 -3.05 11.53
CA ARG A 286 1.66 -2.54 11.35
C ARG A 286 1.23 -2.52 9.88
N GLU A 287 2.13 -2.20 8.97
CA GLU A 287 1.87 -2.23 7.52
C GLU A 287 1.59 -3.66 7.04
N LEU A 288 2.43 -4.63 7.39
CA LEU A 288 2.21 -6.06 7.11
C LEU A 288 0.85 -6.53 7.63
N GLY A 289 0.57 -6.29 8.92
CA GLY A 289 -0.71 -6.63 9.54
C GLY A 289 -1.89 -5.96 8.84
N GLY A 290 -1.73 -4.71 8.41
CA GLY A 290 -2.72 -3.97 7.62
C GLY A 290 -2.97 -4.57 6.25
N ILE A 291 -1.92 -4.99 5.53
CA ILE A 291 -2.01 -5.61 4.20
C ILE A 291 -2.86 -6.89 4.29
N VAL A 292 -2.47 -7.83 5.16
CA VAL A 292 -3.15 -9.14 5.24
C VAL A 292 -4.57 -9.02 5.79
N THR A 293 -4.81 -8.16 6.78
CA THR A 293 -6.15 -8.02 7.38
C THR A 293 -7.12 -7.23 6.50
N ASN A 294 -6.65 -6.24 5.73
CA ASN A 294 -7.52 -5.53 4.79
C ASN A 294 -7.93 -6.41 3.62
N ALA A 295 -6.99 -7.20 3.08
CA ALA A 295 -7.28 -8.21 2.06
C ALA A 295 -8.31 -9.24 2.56
N ALA A 296 -8.16 -9.71 3.80
CA ALA A 296 -9.11 -10.61 4.45
C ALA A 296 -10.52 -10.00 4.60
N ARG A 297 -10.63 -8.82 5.24
CA ARG A 297 -11.92 -8.12 5.45
C ARG A 297 -12.72 -7.89 4.18
N LYS A 298 -12.01 -7.61 3.08
CA LYS A 298 -12.61 -7.38 1.77
C LYS A 298 -13.22 -8.65 1.17
N ASN A 299 -12.69 -9.82 1.49
CA ASN A 299 -12.98 -11.06 0.79
C ASN A 299 -13.76 -12.11 1.63
N GLY A 300 -13.88 -11.95 2.95
CA GLY A 300 -14.66 -12.85 3.79
C GLY A 300 -14.15 -12.93 5.23
N ASN A 301 -14.43 -14.06 5.88
CA ASN A 301 -13.97 -14.36 7.24
C ASN A 301 -13.00 -15.54 7.21
N PHE A 302 -11.75 -15.29 7.61
CA PHE A 302 -10.63 -16.21 7.49
C PHE A 302 -9.92 -16.42 8.84
N ILE A 303 -9.15 -17.49 8.92
CA ILE A 303 -8.42 -17.90 10.12
C ILE A 303 -6.94 -17.60 9.91
N PHE A 304 -6.33 -16.85 10.82
CA PHE A 304 -4.89 -16.57 10.87
C PHE A 304 -4.25 -17.42 11.96
N ALA A 305 -3.13 -18.07 11.66
CA ALA A 305 -2.33 -18.83 12.60
C ALA A 305 -0.90 -18.28 12.68
N SER A 306 -0.42 -18.00 13.88
CA SER A 306 0.86 -17.32 14.10
C SER A 306 1.67 -17.85 15.29
N GLY A 307 3.00 -17.69 15.21
CA GLY A 307 3.97 -18.32 16.11
C GLY A 307 4.93 -17.39 16.86
N HIS A 308 4.97 -16.09 16.55
CA HIS A 308 5.97 -15.16 17.10
C HIS A 308 5.88 -14.90 18.61
N GLU A 309 4.68 -15.04 19.18
CA GLU A 309 4.46 -14.76 20.60
C GLU A 309 4.55 -16.04 21.43
N HIS A 310 5.35 -16.01 22.50
CA HIS A 310 5.60 -17.16 23.38
C HIS A 310 4.41 -17.55 24.29
N ASN A 311 3.19 -17.47 23.81
CA ASN A 311 1.96 -17.73 24.55
C ASN A 311 0.84 -18.21 23.61
N LEU A 312 -0.31 -18.56 24.19
CA LEU A 312 -1.49 -19.02 23.47
C LEU A 312 -2.56 -17.93 23.50
N GLN A 313 -3.14 -17.57 22.35
CA GLN A 313 -4.21 -16.56 22.29
C GLN A 313 -5.24 -16.86 21.20
N TYR A 314 -6.51 -16.67 21.51
CA TYR A 314 -7.59 -16.65 20.52
C TYR A 314 -8.26 -15.28 20.50
N ILE A 315 -8.26 -14.64 19.33
CA ILE A 315 -8.71 -13.27 19.12
C ILE A 315 -9.71 -13.24 17.96
N GLU A 316 -10.86 -12.60 18.17
CA GLU A 316 -11.84 -12.32 17.12
C GLU A 316 -11.90 -10.81 16.90
N GLN A 317 -11.51 -10.36 15.71
CA GLN A 317 -11.48 -8.93 15.44
C GLN A 317 -11.74 -8.64 13.96
N ASP A 318 -12.61 -7.65 13.71
CA ASP A 318 -12.92 -7.15 12.37
C ASP A 318 -13.36 -8.27 11.39
N GLY A 319 -14.17 -9.21 11.90
CA GLY A 319 -14.69 -10.37 11.13
C GLY A 319 -13.70 -11.52 10.93
N GLN A 320 -12.47 -11.40 11.43
CA GLN A 320 -11.41 -12.41 11.28
C GLN A 320 -11.10 -13.11 12.60
N TYR A 321 -10.52 -14.31 12.50
CA TYR A 321 -10.14 -15.15 13.63
C TYR A 321 -8.62 -15.28 13.68
N PHE A 322 -7.99 -14.99 14.82
CA PHE A 322 -6.55 -15.08 14.99
C PHE A 322 -6.22 -16.08 16.10
N ILE A 323 -5.38 -17.05 15.75
CA ILE A 323 -4.86 -18.12 16.60
C ILE A 323 -3.36 -17.86 16.77
N VAL A 324 -2.96 -17.49 17.98
CA VAL A 324 -1.55 -17.39 18.36
C VAL A 324 -1.19 -18.68 19.08
N SER A 325 -0.24 -19.44 18.52
CA SER A 325 0.20 -20.75 19.00
C SER A 325 1.74 -20.84 19.09
N GLY A 326 2.38 -19.78 19.58
CA GLY A 326 3.83 -19.64 19.58
C GLY A 326 4.51 -20.11 20.85
N ALA A 327 3.95 -21.08 21.58
CA ALA A 327 4.47 -21.49 22.89
C ALA A 327 5.02 -22.93 22.88
N GLY A 328 5.65 -23.35 21.78
CA GLY A 328 6.20 -24.70 21.61
C GLY A 328 7.33 -25.02 22.58
N SER A 329 8.19 -24.04 22.88
CA SER A 329 9.36 -24.23 23.75
C SER A 329 9.53 -23.13 24.82
N LYS A 330 9.18 -21.87 24.55
CA LYS A 330 9.23 -20.78 25.54
C LYS A 330 7.85 -20.35 26.04
N ARG A 331 7.86 -19.44 27.02
CA ARG A 331 6.67 -18.88 27.66
C ARG A 331 6.83 -17.38 27.90
N SER A 332 5.78 -16.61 27.61
CA SER A 332 5.67 -15.18 27.88
C SER A 332 4.31 -14.82 28.49
N PRO A 333 4.20 -13.69 29.20
CA PRO A 333 2.94 -13.24 29.79
C PRO A 333 2.01 -12.67 28.72
N ALA A 334 0.69 -12.79 28.92
CA ALA A 334 -0.32 -12.21 28.04
C ALA A 334 -1.48 -11.60 28.85
N ARG A 335 -2.35 -10.82 28.19
CA ARG A 335 -3.61 -10.32 28.77
C ARG A 335 -4.72 -10.18 27.73
N LEU A 336 -5.97 -10.13 28.19
CA LEU A 336 -7.11 -9.88 27.30
C LEU A 336 -7.07 -8.44 26.75
N GLY A 337 -6.96 -8.31 25.43
CA GLY A 337 -7.10 -7.07 24.67
C GLY A 337 -8.35 -7.02 23.79
N LYS A 338 -8.49 -6.01 22.92
CA LYS A 338 -9.65 -5.86 22.02
C LYS A 338 -9.88 -7.15 21.21
N GLY A 339 -11.08 -7.72 21.29
CA GLY A 339 -11.41 -8.95 20.56
C GLY A 339 -10.79 -10.26 21.09
N ALA A 340 -9.80 -10.20 22.01
CA ALA A 340 -9.21 -11.41 22.58
C ALA A 340 -10.23 -12.13 23.47
N LEU A 341 -10.57 -13.38 23.17
CA LEU A 341 -11.48 -14.16 24.01
C LEU A 341 -10.73 -15.06 24.99
N PHE A 342 -9.56 -15.57 24.60
CA PHE A 342 -8.71 -16.42 25.43
C PHE A 342 -7.25 -16.01 25.31
N VAL A 343 -6.54 -15.98 26.44
CA VAL A 343 -5.08 -15.86 26.48
C VAL A 343 -4.50 -16.76 27.57
N TYR A 344 -3.32 -17.34 27.34
CA TYR A 344 -2.60 -18.11 28.35
C TYR A 344 -1.09 -18.10 28.11
N GLY A 345 -0.33 -17.60 29.07
CA GLY A 345 1.14 -17.58 29.05
C GLY A 345 1.79 -18.92 29.41
N HIS A 346 1.31 -20.03 28.85
CA HIS A 346 1.86 -21.37 29.12
C HIS A 346 2.26 -22.07 27.82
N GLY A 347 3.24 -22.96 27.90
CA GLY A 347 3.67 -23.76 26.76
C GLY A 347 2.57 -24.71 26.30
N GLY A 348 2.43 -24.92 24.99
CA GLY A 348 1.37 -25.71 24.38
C GLY A 348 1.26 -25.47 22.88
N PHE A 349 0.20 -26.02 22.27
CA PHE A 349 -0.11 -25.87 20.85
C PHE A 349 -1.62 -25.80 20.65
N SER A 350 -2.06 -25.47 19.43
CA SER A 350 -3.47 -25.48 19.05
C SER A 350 -3.78 -26.54 17.99
N LYS A 351 -5.01 -27.03 18.02
CA LYS A 351 -5.56 -28.02 17.10
C LYS A 351 -6.82 -27.43 16.48
N LEU A 352 -6.93 -27.48 15.16
CA LEU A 352 -8.06 -26.97 14.39
C LEU A 352 -8.71 -28.12 13.62
N ASP A 353 -9.94 -28.45 13.97
CA ASP A 353 -10.72 -29.49 13.32
C ASP A 353 -11.72 -28.87 12.34
N PHE A 354 -11.68 -29.33 11.08
CA PHE A 354 -12.64 -28.96 10.04
C PHE A 354 -13.61 -30.11 9.81
N TYR A 355 -14.90 -29.80 9.68
CA TYR A 355 -15.98 -30.78 9.56
C TYR A 355 -16.59 -30.78 8.14
N PRO A 356 -17.34 -31.84 7.76
CA PRO A 356 -17.93 -31.96 6.42
C PRO A 356 -18.84 -30.79 6.02
N ASP A 357 -19.54 -30.20 7.00
CA ASP A 357 -20.39 -29.02 6.82
C ASP A 357 -19.58 -27.71 6.68
N GLY A 358 -18.25 -27.80 6.67
CA GLY A 358 -17.33 -26.68 6.61
C GLY A 358 -17.19 -25.89 7.92
N SER A 359 -17.84 -26.33 9.01
CA SER A 359 -17.60 -25.74 10.33
C SER A 359 -16.19 -26.06 10.83
N ALA A 360 -15.66 -25.18 11.68
CA ALA A 360 -14.31 -25.29 12.21
C ALA A 360 -14.26 -25.03 13.71
N TRP A 361 -13.50 -25.85 14.43
CA TRP A 361 -13.32 -25.75 15.88
C TRP A 361 -11.84 -25.71 16.25
N VAL A 362 -11.48 -24.78 17.13
CA VAL A 362 -10.13 -24.69 17.69
C VAL A 362 -10.12 -25.24 19.11
N GLU A 363 -9.07 -25.98 19.44
CA GLU A 363 -8.73 -26.45 20.77
C GLU A 363 -7.29 -26.03 21.11
N TYR A 364 -7.05 -25.63 22.36
CA TYR A 364 -5.70 -25.37 22.87
C TYR A 364 -5.32 -26.44 23.87
N TRP A 365 -4.14 -27.03 23.66
CA TRP A 365 -3.63 -28.16 24.44
C TRP A 365 -2.34 -27.77 25.15
N VAL A 366 -2.28 -28.12 26.43
CA VAL A 366 -1.16 -27.81 27.31
C VAL A 366 -0.62 -29.12 27.92
N PRO A 367 0.71 -29.36 27.88
CA PRO A 367 1.32 -30.55 28.45
C PRO A 367 1.28 -30.56 29.98
N GLU A 368 1.10 -31.76 30.51
CA GLU A 368 1.27 -32.07 31.92
C GLU A 368 2.64 -32.72 32.13
N GLY A 369 3.39 -32.29 33.16
CA GLY A 369 4.71 -32.83 33.46
C GLY A 369 5.67 -32.76 32.28
N ASN A 370 6.11 -33.92 31.79
CA ASN A 370 7.04 -34.06 30.66
C ASN A 370 6.37 -34.06 29.27
N GLY A 371 5.04 -33.95 29.21
CA GLY A 371 4.29 -33.94 27.95
C GLY A 371 3.75 -35.29 27.48
N ALA A 372 3.93 -36.37 28.24
CA ALA A 372 3.32 -37.67 27.91
C ALA A 372 1.77 -37.64 27.97
N SER A 373 1.21 -36.70 28.74
CA SER A 373 -0.21 -36.37 28.77
C SER A 373 -0.40 -34.85 28.69
N GLY A 374 -1.62 -34.41 28.43
CA GLY A 374 -1.96 -32.99 28.37
C GLY A 374 -3.45 -32.75 28.50
N SER A 375 -3.78 -31.52 28.90
CA SER A 375 -5.15 -31.07 29.08
C SER A 375 -5.52 -30.03 28.02
N MET A 376 -6.75 -30.11 27.52
CA MET A 376 -7.36 -29.04 26.74
C MET A 376 -7.78 -27.92 27.68
N VAL A 377 -7.29 -26.70 27.41
CA VAL A 377 -7.49 -25.52 28.27
C VAL A 377 -8.43 -24.49 27.66
N PHE A 378 -8.76 -24.61 26.38
CA PHE A 378 -9.75 -23.78 25.73
C PHE A 378 -10.27 -24.45 24.46
N ARG A 379 -11.55 -24.23 24.16
CA ARG A 379 -12.18 -24.66 22.90
C ARG A 379 -13.22 -23.66 22.44
N LYS A 380 -13.32 -23.45 21.13
CA LYS A 380 -14.32 -22.57 20.53
C LYS A 380 -14.63 -22.98 19.09
N GLN A 381 -15.90 -22.90 18.71
CA GLN A 381 -16.27 -22.90 17.30
C GLN A 381 -15.76 -21.60 16.67
N VAL A 382 -14.79 -21.74 15.76
CA VAL A 382 -14.20 -20.62 15.03
C VAL A 382 -15.14 -20.19 13.92
N LYS A 383 -15.66 -21.16 13.16
CA LYS A 383 -16.56 -20.90 12.03
C LYS A 383 -17.76 -21.84 12.10
N GLY A 384 -18.95 -21.29 11.86
CA GLY A 384 -20.15 -22.09 11.65
C GLY A 384 -20.06 -22.93 10.37
N PRO A 385 -21.07 -23.77 10.08
CA PRO A 385 -21.16 -24.43 8.79
C PRO A 385 -20.92 -23.41 7.67
N LEU A 386 -20.11 -23.79 6.67
CA LEU A 386 -20.17 -23.07 5.40
C LEU A 386 -21.64 -23.10 5.00
N LYS A 387 -22.18 -21.98 4.52
CA LYS A 387 -23.60 -21.92 4.16
C LYS A 387 -23.92 -23.14 3.31
N ASP A 388 -24.70 -24.07 3.87
CA ASP A 388 -25.25 -25.20 3.15
C ASP A 388 -26.05 -24.59 2.01
N ILE A 389 -25.47 -24.59 0.81
CA ILE A 389 -26.30 -24.48 -0.38
C ILE A 389 -26.75 -25.91 -0.59
N VAL A 390 -27.80 -26.26 0.14
CA VAL A 390 -28.43 -27.58 0.06
C VAL A 390 -28.57 -27.89 -1.43
N GLU A 391 -27.95 -28.97 -1.90
CA GLU A 391 -28.35 -29.68 -3.12
C GLU A 391 -29.71 -30.35 -2.87
N GLU A 392 -30.70 -29.60 -2.39
CA GLU A 392 -32.07 -29.98 -2.67
C GLU A 392 -32.30 -29.39 -4.06
N PRO A 393 -32.27 -30.22 -5.13
CA PRO A 393 -32.70 -29.72 -6.42
C PRO A 393 -34.06 -29.10 -6.18
N GLN A 394 -34.19 -27.78 -6.42
CA GLN A 394 -35.51 -27.18 -6.53
C GLN A 394 -36.27 -28.07 -7.50
N ALA A 395 -37.27 -28.78 -6.98
CA ALA A 395 -37.81 -29.96 -7.65
C ALA A 395 -38.40 -29.62 -9.02
N GLU A 396 -38.70 -28.34 -9.27
CA GLU A 396 -39.12 -27.82 -10.57
C GLU A 396 -38.59 -26.38 -10.76
N PHE A 397 -37.68 -26.19 -11.74
CA PHE A 397 -37.40 -24.86 -12.28
C PHE A 397 -38.45 -24.53 -13.35
N PRO A 398 -39.04 -23.31 -13.36
CA PRO A 398 -40.04 -22.96 -14.36
C PRO A 398 -39.43 -23.00 -15.77
N ALA A 399 -40.20 -23.49 -16.75
CA ALA A 399 -39.76 -23.49 -18.14
C ALA A 399 -39.63 -22.04 -18.65
N PHE A 400 -38.43 -21.64 -19.04
CA PHE A 400 -38.18 -20.33 -19.62
C PHE A 400 -38.27 -20.36 -21.16
N PRO A 401 -38.80 -19.31 -21.80
CA PRO A 401 -38.82 -19.19 -23.25
C PRO A 401 -37.39 -19.07 -23.81
N ASN A 402 -37.17 -19.47 -25.06
CA ASN A 402 -35.83 -19.39 -25.70
C ASN A 402 -35.32 -17.95 -25.85
N THR A 403 -36.22 -16.97 -25.84
CA THR A 403 -35.91 -15.54 -25.82
C THR A 403 -36.74 -14.86 -24.74
N ILE A 404 -36.18 -13.83 -24.12
CA ILE A 404 -36.84 -13.05 -23.07
C ILE A 404 -36.64 -11.56 -23.31
N GLU A 405 -37.62 -10.76 -22.93
CA GLU A 405 -37.55 -9.31 -22.95
C GLU A 405 -37.27 -8.81 -21.53
N VAL A 406 -36.12 -8.17 -21.32
CA VAL A 406 -35.64 -7.71 -20.01
C VAL A 406 -34.86 -6.39 -20.15
N PRO A 407 -34.81 -5.55 -19.11
CA PRO A 407 -33.87 -4.43 -19.09
C PRO A 407 -32.42 -4.92 -19.10
N ILE A 408 -31.50 -4.11 -19.64
CA ILE A 408 -30.06 -4.43 -19.68
C ILE A 408 -29.48 -4.63 -18.27
N SER A 409 -29.94 -3.84 -17.31
CA SER A 409 -29.57 -3.93 -15.89
C SER A 409 -30.79 -4.16 -15.01
N LYS A 410 -30.60 -4.85 -13.88
CA LYS A 410 -31.62 -4.95 -12.82
C LYS A 410 -31.75 -3.67 -12.01
N ASP A 411 -30.70 -2.87 -11.96
CA ASP A 411 -30.64 -1.60 -11.25
C ASP A 411 -31.27 -0.46 -12.07
N ASP A 412 -31.92 0.46 -11.37
CA ASP A 412 -32.46 1.69 -11.97
C ASP A 412 -31.44 2.82 -11.91
N PHE A 413 -30.98 3.25 -13.09
CA PHE A 413 -30.04 4.36 -13.25
C PHE A 413 -30.75 5.71 -13.53
N THR A 414 -32.05 5.85 -13.23
CA THR A 414 -32.78 7.08 -13.52
C THR A 414 -32.43 8.19 -12.53
N HIS A 415 -31.86 9.29 -13.04
CA HIS A 415 -31.49 10.44 -12.21
C HIS A 415 -31.86 11.79 -12.84
N GLY A 416 -32.08 12.79 -11.97
CA GLY A 416 -32.47 14.14 -12.37
C GLY A 416 -31.33 15.00 -12.92
N PRO A 417 -31.62 16.19 -13.47
CA PRO A 417 -30.63 17.05 -14.14
C PRO A 417 -29.44 17.47 -13.26
N ILE A 418 -29.65 17.69 -11.96
CA ILE A 418 -28.59 18.10 -11.03
C ILE A 418 -27.57 16.96 -10.84
N TRP A 419 -28.05 15.73 -10.64
CA TRP A 419 -27.19 14.56 -10.53
C TRP A 419 -26.37 14.38 -11.81
N ASN A 420 -27.02 14.45 -12.97
CA ASN A 420 -26.37 14.32 -14.26
C ASN A 420 -25.34 15.42 -14.55
N PHE A 421 -25.53 16.63 -14.01
CA PHE A 421 -24.54 17.69 -14.08
C PHE A 421 -23.31 17.41 -13.19
N LEU A 422 -23.55 16.96 -11.95
CA LEU A 422 -22.49 16.71 -10.97
C LEU A 422 -21.68 15.46 -11.30
N TRP A 423 -22.35 14.34 -11.55
CA TRP A 423 -21.72 13.03 -11.73
C TRP A 423 -21.57 12.61 -13.18
N GLY A 424 -22.26 13.27 -14.12
CA GLY A 424 -22.21 12.96 -15.56
C GLY A 424 -23.51 12.32 -16.02
N ARG A 425 -23.77 12.24 -17.34
CA ARG A 425 -24.92 11.52 -17.92
C ARG A 425 -24.61 10.05 -18.17
N HIS A 426 -23.35 9.72 -18.49
CA HIS A 426 -22.89 8.37 -18.78
C HIS A 426 -23.74 7.67 -19.87
N TYR A 427 -23.87 6.34 -19.79
CA TYR A 427 -24.73 5.49 -20.62
C TYR A 427 -25.97 4.98 -19.87
N ARG A 428 -26.47 5.71 -18.85
CA ARG A 428 -27.58 5.26 -18.00
C ARG A 428 -28.84 4.85 -18.77
N GLU A 429 -29.16 5.56 -19.85
CA GLU A 429 -30.30 5.22 -20.72
C GLU A 429 -30.13 3.85 -21.39
N ALA A 430 -28.91 3.46 -21.76
CA ALA A 430 -28.63 2.13 -22.31
C ALA A 430 -28.78 1.03 -21.24
N TYR A 431 -28.36 1.27 -19.99
CA TYR A 431 -28.57 0.32 -18.89
C TYR A 431 -30.06 0.12 -18.57
N ASN A 432 -30.88 1.16 -18.72
CA ASN A 432 -32.32 1.10 -18.52
C ASN A 432 -33.11 0.61 -19.76
N ALA A 433 -32.43 0.41 -20.91
CA ALA A 433 -33.09 -0.02 -22.13
C ALA A 433 -33.57 -1.47 -22.03
N VAL A 434 -34.79 -1.72 -22.53
CA VAL A 434 -35.36 -3.06 -22.64
C VAL A 434 -34.92 -3.70 -23.96
N VAL A 435 -34.44 -4.94 -23.88
CA VAL A 435 -33.88 -5.70 -25.00
C VAL A 435 -34.46 -7.11 -25.04
N GLN A 436 -34.63 -7.65 -26.25
CA GLN A 436 -34.98 -9.05 -26.46
C GLN A 436 -33.71 -9.86 -26.68
N VAL A 437 -33.46 -10.86 -25.84
CA VAL A 437 -32.20 -11.61 -25.80
C VAL A 437 -32.44 -13.11 -25.61
N PRO A 438 -31.57 -13.99 -26.18
CA PRO A 438 -31.69 -15.43 -25.96
C PRO A 438 -31.37 -15.83 -24.53
N THR A 439 -32.07 -16.85 -24.04
CA THR A 439 -31.79 -17.47 -22.73
C THR A 439 -30.66 -18.49 -22.84
N LEU A 440 -29.78 -18.55 -21.84
CA LEU A 440 -28.68 -19.51 -21.73
C LEU A 440 -29.11 -20.71 -20.90
N LYS A 441 -29.43 -21.81 -21.57
CA LYS A 441 -29.61 -23.13 -20.96
C LYS A 441 -28.28 -23.88 -20.96
N LEU A 442 -27.70 -24.08 -19.79
CA LEU A 442 -26.37 -24.64 -19.64
C LEU A 442 -26.30 -26.10 -20.09
N ASP A 443 -27.33 -26.89 -19.84
CA ASP A 443 -27.43 -28.30 -20.23
C ASP A 443 -27.49 -28.54 -21.75
N GLU A 444 -28.02 -27.59 -22.51
CA GLU A 444 -28.14 -27.66 -23.98
C GLU A 444 -26.97 -26.96 -24.71
N TYR A 445 -26.52 -25.81 -24.20
CA TYR A 445 -25.57 -24.94 -24.90
C TYR A 445 -24.17 -25.59 -25.00
N LYS A 446 -23.58 -25.56 -26.20
CA LYS A 446 -22.25 -26.14 -26.52
C LYS A 446 -22.05 -27.60 -26.07
N GLY A 447 -23.12 -28.39 -26.01
CA GLY A 447 -23.07 -29.81 -25.61
C GLY A 447 -23.19 -30.07 -24.10
N GLY A 448 -23.51 -29.02 -23.33
CA GLY A 448 -23.64 -29.06 -21.88
C GLY A 448 -22.46 -28.37 -21.19
N LEU A 449 -22.73 -27.26 -20.52
CA LEU A 449 -21.81 -26.48 -19.71
C LEU A 449 -22.04 -26.76 -18.22
N GLN A 450 -20.96 -26.90 -17.47
CA GLN A 450 -20.99 -27.05 -16.02
C GLN A 450 -20.24 -25.91 -15.33
N PRO A 451 -20.79 -25.29 -14.28
CA PRO A 451 -20.05 -24.34 -13.47
C PRO A 451 -18.84 -24.99 -12.77
N VAL A 452 -17.65 -24.41 -12.93
CA VAL A 452 -16.41 -24.93 -12.34
C VAL A 452 -15.81 -24.01 -11.28
N LYS A 453 -15.85 -22.69 -11.49
CA LYS A 453 -15.21 -21.73 -10.58
C LYS A 453 -15.89 -20.37 -10.66
N ARG A 454 -16.16 -19.74 -9.51
CA ARG A 454 -16.54 -18.31 -9.49
C ARG A 454 -15.33 -17.48 -9.93
N GLY A 455 -15.55 -16.57 -10.85
CA GLY A 455 -14.59 -15.54 -11.20
C GLY A 455 -15.04 -14.16 -10.72
N GLY A 456 -14.28 -13.15 -11.12
CA GLY A 456 -14.67 -11.76 -10.95
C GLY A 456 -13.50 -10.94 -10.44
N GLY A 457 -13.11 -9.92 -11.20
CA GLY A 457 -12.08 -8.94 -10.84
C GLY A 457 -12.51 -8.04 -9.67
N TYR A 458 -12.15 -6.76 -9.70
CA TYR A 458 -12.54 -5.81 -8.67
C TYR A 458 -14.03 -5.45 -8.68
N GLN A 459 -14.78 -5.75 -9.75
CA GLN A 459 -16.15 -5.21 -9.98
C GLN A 459 -17.18 -6.25 -10.42
N THR A 460 -16.81 -7.20 -11.28
CA THR A 460 -17.78 -8.03 -12.02
C THR A 460 -18.06 -9.36 -11.31
N ASN A 461 -19.32 -9.78 -11.25
CA ASN A 461 -19.66 -11.18 -10.97
C ASN A 461 -19.42 -12.02 -12.23
N SER A 462 -18.47 -12.95 -12.18
CA SER A 462 -18.30 -13.90 -13.28
C SER A 462 -18.32 -15.34 -12.81
N LEU A 463 -18.69 -16.25 -13.72
CA LEU A 463 -18.72 -17.69 -13.48
C LEU A 463 -18.00 -18.37 -14.63
N ARG A 464 -17.00 -19.18 -14.31
CA ARG A 464 -16.32 -20.06 -15.26
C ARG A 464 -17.18 -21.30 -15.46
N LEU A 465 -17.38 -21.64 -16.72
CA LEU A 465 -18.17 -22.76 -17.19
C LEU A 465 -17.27 -23.65 -18.04
N GLU A 466 -17.41 -24.96 -17.93
CA GLU A 466 -16.64 -25.92 -18.71
C GLU A 466 -17.57 -26.80 -19.53
N ALA A 467 -17.24 -26.98 -20.81
CA ALA A 467 -17.93 -27.91 -21.69
C ALA A 467 -17.34 -29.32 -21.58
N LYS A 468 -18.09 -30.33 -22.01
CA LYS A 468 -17.63 -31.74 -22.00
C LYS A 468 -16.35 -32.03 -22.78
N ASN A 469 -15.97 -31.13 -23.69
CA ASN A 469 -14.72 -31.22 -24.46
C ASN A 469 -13.54 -30.49 -23.79
N GLY A 470 -13.68 -30.06 -22.53
CA GLY A 470 -12.64 -29.34 -21.77
C GLY A 470 -12.59 -27.83 -22.05
N LYS A 471 -13.23 -27.33 -23.12
CA LYS A 471 -13.21 -25.88 -23.44
C LYS A 471 -13.96 -25.08 -22.38
N GLN A 472 -13.29 -24.04 -21.88
CA GLN A 472 -13.86 -23.16 -20.85
C GLN A 472 -14.46 -21.89 -21.42
N TYR A 473 -15.53 -21.44 -20.76
CA TYR A 473 -16.23 -20.21 -21.07
C TYR A 473 -16.40 -19.40 -19.79
N VAL A 474 -16.69 -18.11 -19.94
CA VAL A 474 -16.97 -17.22 -18.83
C VAL A 474 -18.22 -16.41 -19.12
N ILE A 475 -19.15 -16.41 -18.16
CA ILE A 475 -20.23 -15.42 -18.12
C ILE A 475 -19.82 -14.27 -17.22
N ARG A 476 -19.97 -13.03 -17.67
CA ARG A 476 -19.71 -11.80 -16.91
C ARG A 476 -21.00 -10.99 -16.80
N SER A 477 -21.43 -10.71 -15.57
CA SER A 477 -22.63 -9.92 -15.30
C SER A 477 -22.48 -8.51 -15.87
N ILE A 478 -23.55 -8.00 -16.48
CA ILE A 478 -23.66 -6.57 -16.84
C ILE A 478 -23.69 -5.73 -15.55
N ASP A 479 -24.48 -6.17 -14.57
CA ASP A 479 -24.54 -5.53 -13.25
C ASP A 479 -23.22 -5.75 -12.50
N LYS A 480 -22.61 -4.65 -12.06
CA LYS A 480 -21.34 -4.64 -11.35
C LYS A 480 -21.56 -4.40 -9.84
N ASP A 481 -20.66 -4.95 -9.03
CA ASP A 481 -20.69 -4.85 -7.57
C ASP A 481 -19.56 -3.92 -7.08
N ALA A 482 -19.93 -2.69 -6.72
CA ALA A 482 -19.00 -1.67 -6.28
C ALA A 482 -18.34 -1.98 -4.93
N SER A 483 -18.99 -2.80 -4.09
CA SER A 483 -18.46 -3.17 -2.77
C SER A 483 -17.15 -3.97 -2.89
N ARG A 484 -16.93 -4.63 -4.03
CA ARG A 484 -15.69 -5.40 -4.30
C ARG A 484 -14.52 -4.55 -4.74
N THR A 485 -14.77 -3.33 -5.21
CA THR A 485 -13.71 -2.44 -5.69
C THR A 485 -13.12 -1.63 -4.55
N LEU A 486 -13.99 -1.19 -3.66
CA LEU A 486 -13.64 -0.30 -2.56
C LEU A 486 -13.04 -1.11 -1.41
N GLY A 487 -12.01 -0.55 -0.76
CA GLY A 487 -11.54 -1.08 0.51
C GLY A 487 -12.51 -0.73 1.65
N PHE A 488 -12.50 -1.53 2.71
CA PHE A 488 -13.21 -1.17 3.94
C PHE A 488 -12.67 0.16 4.52
N PRO A 489 -13.52 1.08 5.00
CA PRO A 489 -14.99 0.98 5.16
C PRO A 489 -15.83 1.52 3.99
N PHE A 490 -15.22 1.86 2.85
CA PHE A 490 -15.93 2.49 1.74
C PHE A 490 -16.85 1.53 0.97
N ASN A 491 -16.50 0.24 0.94
CA ASN A 491 -17.31 -0.82 0.34
C ASN A 491 -18.70 -0.97 0.95
N GLU A 492 -18.83 -0.65 2.24
CA GLU A 492 -20.08 -0.70 2.97
C GLU A 492 -20.71 0.70 3.08
N SER A 493 -20.39 1.66 2.22
CA SER A 493 -20.91 3.04 2.34
C SER A 493 -21.67 3.53 1.11
N ILE A 494 -22.31 4.71 1.17
CA ILE A 494 -22.92 5.37 -0.01
C ILE A 494 -21.92 5.61 -1.15
N ILE A 495 -20.61 5.58 -0.87
CA ILE A 495 -19.57 5.68 -1.90
C ILE A 495 -19.62 4.45 -2.81
N ALA A 496 -20.02 3.29 -2.30
CA ALA A 496 -20.28 2.11 -3.13
C ALA A 496 -21.45 2.36 -4.10
N ASP A 497 -22.55 2.97 -3.65
CA ASP A 497 -23.68 3.32 -4.53
C ASP A 497 -23.29 4.33 -5.62
N VAL A 498 -22.54 5.37 -5.24
CA VAL A 498 -22.02 6.36 -6.20
C VAL A 498 -21.07 5.70 -7.19
N LEU A 499 -20.19 4.80 -6.74
CA LEU A 499 -19.30 4.07 -7.64
C LEU A 499 -20.09 3.12 -8.56
N LYS A 500 -21.11 2.44 -8.04
CA LYS A 500 -22.00 1.57 -8.80
C LYS A 500 -22.71 2.35 -9.91
N ASP A 501 -23.26 3.52 -9.60
CA ASP A 501 -23.85 4.43 -10.57
C ASP A 501 -22.83 4.86 -11.64
N ASN A 502 -21.59 5.17 -11.23
CA ASN A 502 -20.51 5.54 -12.15
C ASN A 502 -20.03 4.39 -13.05
N PHE A 503 -20.32 3.11 -12.76
CA PHE A 503 -20.03 2.02 -13.70
C PHE A 503 -20.85 2.12 -15.00
N SER A 504 -21.98 2.85 -14.98
CA SER A 504 -22.72 3.18 -16.19
C SER A 504 -21.93 4.05 -17.18
N ALA A 505 -20.76 4.57 -16.79
CA ALA A 505 -19.83 5.25 -17.70
C ALA A 505 -19.25 4.30 -18.75
N SER A 506 -19.18 2.98 -18.48
CA SER A 506 -18.80 1.98 -19.47
C SER A 506 -20.04 1.52 -20.23
N HIS A 507 -19.99 1.42 -21.56
CA HIS A 507 -21.15 1.01 -22.35
C HIS A 507 -21.46 -0.48 -22.10
N PRO A 508 -22.71 -0.86 -21.75
CA PRO A 508 -23.01 -2.22 -21.28
C PRO A 508 -22.76 -3.30 -22.36
N LEU A 509 -22.81 -2.92 -23.64
CA LEU A 509 -22.63 -3.81 -24.80
C LEU A 509 -21.33 -3.54 -25.57
N SER A 510 -20.31 -2.95 -24.93
CA SER A 510 -19.08 -2.50 -25.59
C SER A 510 -18.30 -3.62 -26.30
N ALA A 511 -18.34 -4.85 -25.78
CA ALA A 511 -17.58 -5.98 -26.31
C ALA A 511 -18.20 -6.58 -27.60
N LEU A 512 -19.52 -6.50 -27.78
CA LEU A 512 -20.25 -7.14 -28.89
C LEU A 512 -19.81 -6.70 -30.31
N PRO A 513 -19.53 -5.41 -30.60
CA PRO A 513 -19.08 -4.98 -31.93
C PRO A 513 -17.59 -5.25 -32.22
N ILE A 514 -16.81 -5.74 -31.25
CA ILE A 514 -15.35 -5.91 -31.39
C ILE A 514 -14.94 -7.04 -32.34
N PRO A 515 -15.53 -8.24 -32.34
CA PRO A 515 -15.07 -9.36 -33.16
C PRO A 515 -14.92 -9.08 -34.66
N PRO A 516 -15.90 -8.48 -35.37
CA PRO A 516 -15.73 -8.19 -36.79
C PRO A 516 -14.62 -7.16 -37.05
N LEU A 517 -14.43 -6.19 -36.14
CA LEU A 517 -13.36 -5.19 -36.23
C LEU A 517 -11.98 -5.82 -35.99
N ALA A 518 -11.85 -6.68 -34.97
CA ALA A 518 -10.62 -7.38 -34.64
C ALA A 518 -10.22 -8.38 -35.73
N ARG A 519 -11.20 -9.09 -36.31
CA ARG A 519 -10.97 -9.99 -37.45
C ARG A 519 -10.43 -9.22 -38.65
N ALA A 520 -11.03 -8.09 -39.02
CA ALA A 520 -10.55 -7.27 -40.13
C ALA A 520 -9.14 -6.69 -39.84
N ALA A 521 -8.89 -6.32 -38.59
CA ALA A 521 -7.57 -5.91 -38.11
C ALA A 521 -6.52 -7.03 -38.13
N GLY A 522 -6.90 -8.30 -38.37
CA GLY A 522 -5.98 -9.43 -38.29
C GLY A 522 -5.42 -9.61 -36.88
N LEU A 523 -6.29 -9.58 -35.88
CA LEU A 523 -5.99 -9.82 -34.46
C LEU A 523 -6.76 -11.05 -33.98
N TYR A 524 -6.30 -11.66 -32.89
CA TYR A 524 -7.06 -12.68 -32.17
C TYR A 524 -8.18 -12.03 -31.36
N TYR A 525 -9.28 -12.75 -31.19
CA TYR A 525 -10.48 -12.24 -30.52
C TYR A 525 -11.33 -13.36 -29.97
N THR A 526 -12.01 -13.08 -28.85
CA THR A 526 -13.13 -13.89 -28.36
C THR A 526 -14.44 -13.45 -29.04
N GLN A 527 -15.47 -14.29 -28.96
CA GLN A 527 -16.81 -14.02 -29.50
C GLN A 527 -17.83 -13.81 -28.37
N PRO A 528 -17.95 -12.57 -27.84
CA PRO A 528 -18.93 -12.25 -26.81
C PRO A 528 -20.36 -12.35 -27.32
N GLU A 529 -21.21 -12.98 -26.52
CA GLU A 529 -22.65 -13.09 -26.75
C GLU A 529 -23.43 -12.54 -25.55
N LEU A 530 -24.45 -11.72 -25.80
CA LEU A 530 -25.39 -11.31 -24.75
C LEU A 530 -26.41 -12.42 -24.50
N ARG A 531 -26.52 -12.86 -23.25
CA ARG A 531 -27.38 -13.96 -22.83
C ARG A 531 -28.07 -13.66 -21.50
N TYR A 532 -29.33 -14.06 -21.37
CA TYR A 532 -30.02 -14.09 -20.09
C TYR A 532 -29.84 -15.45 -19.42
N LEU A 533 -29.40 -15.48 -18.17
CA LEU A 533 -29.20 -16.74 -17.44
C LEU A 533 -30.41 -17.01 -16.52
N PRO A 534 -31.39 -17.84 -16.92
CA PRO A 534 -32.52 -18.17 -16.05
C PRO A 534 -32.10 -19.10 -14.89
N PRO A 535 -32.86 -19.11 -13.79
CA PRO A 535 -32.77 -20.17 -12.78
C PRO A 535 -32.91 -21.55 -13.43
N GLN A 536 -31.99 -22.47 -13.14
CA GLN A 536 -31.94 -23.79 -13.75
C GLN A 536 -31.15 -24.79 -12.91
N ALA A 537 -31.45 -26.08 -13.07
CA ALA A 537 -30.80 -27.15 -12.31
C ALA A 537 -29.28 -27.20 -12.52
N ALA A 538 -28.81 -26.99 -13.76
CA ALA A 538 -27.40 -27.01 -14.11
C ALA A 538 -26.55 -25.91 -13.45
N LEU A 539 -27.17 -24.85 -12.90
CA LEU A 539 -26.46 -23.85 -12.09
C LEU A 539 -26.19 -24.32 -10.66
N GLY A 540 -26.89 -25.35 -10.17
CA GLY A 540 -26.74 -25.89 -8.82
C GLY A 540 -26.70 -24.77 -7.76
N ILE A 541 -25.60 -24.74 -7.01
CA ILE A 541 -25.37 -23.80 -5.91
C ILE A 541 -25.23 -22.33 -6.35
N TYR A 542 -25.09 -22.06 -7.65
CA TYR A 542 -24.88 -20.71 -8.17
C TYR A 542 -26.20 -19.99 -8.52
N ASN A 543 -27.36 -20.65 -8.40
CA ASN A 543 -28.66 -20.05 -8.74
C ASN A 543 -28.94 -18.75 -7.98
N ASP A 544 -28.78 -18.72 -6.66
CA ASP A 544 -29.12 -17.56 -5.83
C ASP A 544 -28.30 -16.30 -6.18
N GLU A 545 -27.06 -16.50 -6.66
CA GLU A 545 -26.14 -15.40 -6.95
C GLU A 545 -26.12 -15.01 -8.44
N TYR A 546 -26.31 -15.97 -9.36
CA TYR A 546 -26.10 -15.76 -10.79
C TYR A 546 -27.37 -15.84 -11.64
N ALA A 547 -28.48 -16.38 -11.12
CA ALA A 547 -29.68 -16.50 -11.92
C ALA A 547 -30.42 -15.15 -12.10
N GLY A 548 -31.16 -15.07 -13.19
CA GLY A 548 -32.09 -14.01 -13.51
C GLY A 548 -31.48 -12.70 -14.00
N ALA A 549 -30.20 -12.68 -14.41
CA ALA A 549 -29.51 -11.48 -14.92
C ALA A 549 -29.00 -11.66 -16.35
N LEU A 550 -28.56 -10.55 -16.95
CA LEU A 550 -27.86 -10.55 -18.23
C LEU A 550 -26.36 -10.69 -18.05
N TYR A 551 -25.78 -11.49 -18.93
CA TYR A 551 -24.37 -11.79 -18.97
C TYR A 551 -23.81 -11.62 -20.37
N ILE A 552 -22.57 -11.15 -20.44
CA ILE A 552 -21.70 -11.34 -21.59
C ILE A 552 -21.04 -12.71 -21.43
N MET A 553 -21.37 -13.63 -22.34
CA MET A 553 -20.79 -14.97 -22.44
C MET A 553 -19.63 -14.93 -23.44
N GLU A 554 -18.44 -15.31 -23.01
CA GLU A 554 -17.21 -15.30 -23.83
C GLU A 554 -16.44 -16.62 -23.69
N GLU A 555 -15.68 -16.96 -24.73
CA GLU A 555 -14.66 -18.01 -24.66
C GLU A 555 -13.57 -17.60 -23.67
N ARG A 556 -13.07 -18.57 -22.91
CA ARG A 556 -11.90 -18.42 -22.05
C ARG A 556 -10.77 -19.26 -22.63
N PRO A 557 -9.96 -18.72 -23.55
CA PRO A 557 -8.81 -19.44 -24.09
C PRO A 557 -7.78 -19.65 -22.97
N ASP A 558 -7.38 -20.89 -22.77
CA ASP A 558 -6.40 -21.41 -21.79
C ASP A 558 -6.04 -22.82 -22.27
N ASP A 559 -4.78 -23.20 -22.15
CA ASP A 559 -4.24 -24.52 -22.45
C ASP A 559 -4.41 -24.96 -23.93
N ASP A 560 -4.00 -26.19 -24.22
CA ASP A 560 -4.00 -26.84 -25.54
C ASP A 560 -5.41 -27.18 -26.08
N VAL A 561 -6.45 -27.10 -25.25
CA VAL A 561 -7.83 -27.46 -25.61
C VAL A 561 -8.45 -26.56 -26.70
N TRP A 562 -7.75 -25.49 -27.11
CA TRP A 562 -8.15 -24.55 -28.17
C TRP A 562 -7.31 -24.66 -29.46
N GLU A 563 -6.53 -25.72 -29.64
CA GLU A 563 -5.67 -25.92 -30.83
C GLU A 563 -6.42 -25.87 -32.17
N ASP A 564 -7.72 -26.19 -32.18
CA ASP A 564 -8.59 -26.19 -33.36
C ASP A 564 -9.31 -24.84 -33.61
N ALA A 565 -8.98 -23.79 -32.86
CA ALA A 565 -9.67 -22.50 -32.90
C ALA A 565 -8.93 -21.45 -33.77
N PRO A 566 -9.37 -21.18 -35.01
CA PRO A 566 -8.69 -20.25 -35.91
C PRO A 566 -8.71 -18.79 -35.44
N GLN A 567 -9.70 -18.41 -34.62
CA GLN A 567 -9.77 -17.08 -33.99
C GLN A 567 -8.67 -16.84 -32.95
N PHE A 568 -8.00 -17.91 -32.50
CA PHE A 568 -6.83 -17.89 -31.61
C PHE A 568 -5.55 -18.36 -32.34
N GLY A 569 -5.60 -18.48 -33.67
CA GLY A 569 -4.44 -18.81 -34.48
C GLY A 569 -4.16 -20.31 -34.66
N ASN A 570 -5.06 -21.20 -34.22
CA ASN A 570 -4.80 -22.65 -34.13
C ASN A 570 -3.49 -22.93 -33.39
N SER A 571 -3.35 -22.32 -32.21
CA SER A 571 -2.13 -22.32 -31.42
C SER A 571 -1.92 -23.67 -30.74
N ASP A 572 -0.68 -24.15 -30.66
CA ASP A 572 -0.33 -25.39 -29.96
C ASP A 572 -0.72 -25.32 -28.47
N ASP A 573 -0.55 -24.15 -27.86
CA ASP A 573 -0.87 -23.89 -26.46
C ASP A 573 -1.24 -22.42 -26.22
N ILE A 574 -2.09 -22.15 -25.23
CA ILE A 574 -2.49 -20.80 -24.83
C ILE A 574 -2.14 -20.55 -23.37
N VAL A 575 -1.17 -19.67 -23.16
CA VAL A 575 -0.58 -19.43 -21.84
C VAL A 575 -0.94 -18.07 -21.24
N SER A 576 -0.68 -17.90 -19.95
CA SER A 576 -0.90 -16.64 -19.24
C SER A 576 0.26 -15.65 -19.44
N THR A 577 0.04 -14.36 -19.14
CA THR A 577 1.11 -13.36 -19.22
C THR A 577 2.26 -13.64 -18.24
N SER A 578 2.00 -14.22 -17.06
CA SER A 578 3.07 -14.62 -16.14
C SER A 578 3.92 -15.74 -16.73
N ASP A 579 3.30 -16.72 -17.38
CA ASP A 579 4.03 -17.80 -18.05
C ASP A 579 4.88 -17.25 -19.19
N VAL A 580 4.36 -16.34 -20.02
CA VAL A 580 5.16 -15.67 -21.06
C VAL A 580 6.36 -14.94 -20.46
N VAL A 581 6.18 -14.17 -19.37
CA VAL A 581 7.29 -13.47 -18.70
C VAL A 581 8.34 -14.46 -18.19
N LYS A 582 7.92 -15.61 -17.68
CA LYS A 582 8.83 -16.67 -17.24
C LYS A 582 9.56 -17.31 -18.43
N SER A 583 8.84 -17.69 -19.48
CA SER A 583 9.39 -18.36 -20.67
C SER A 583 10.42 -17.49 -21.40
N ILE A 584 10.10 -16.22 -21.69
CA ILE A 584 11.03 -15.30 -22.39
C ILE A 584 12.25 -14.93 -21.54
N ARG A 585 12.22 -15.19 -20.23
CA ARG A 585 13.38 -15.05 -19.34
C ARG A 585 14.16 -16.33 -19.21
N SER A 586 13.53 -17.51 -19.21
CA SER A 586 14.24 -18.77 -19.04
C SER A 586 14.91 -19.28 -20.30
N GLU A 587 14.38 -18.97 -21.49
CA GLU A 587 14.81 -19.55 -22.76
C GLU A 587 15.07 -18.49 -23.84
N HIS A 588 16.08 -18.72 -24.69
CA HIS A 588 16.53 -17.75 -25.71
C HIS A 588 15.70 -17.82 -27.01
N ASP A 589 15.05 -18.95 -27.30
CA ASP A 589 14.22 -19.18 -28.48
C ASP A 589 12.76 -18.75 -28.31
N GLU A 590 12.41 -18.29 -27.10
CA GLU A 590 11.09 -17.80 -26.71
C GLU A 590 10.98 -16.27 -26.93
N CYS A 591 10.16 -15.85 -27.89
CA CYS A 591 10.15 -14.48 -28.42
C CYS A 591 8.75 -13.84 -28.40
N ILE A 592 8.71 -12.51 -28.34
CA ILE A 592 7.46 -11.74 -28.53
C ILE A 592 7.31 -11.34 -30.00
N ASP A 593 6.13 -11.58 -30.58
CA ASP A 593 5.78 -10.99 -31.88
C ASP A 593 5.44 -9.49 -31.71
N TYR A 594 6.47 -8.64 -31.83
CA TYR A 594 6.33 -7.19 -31.65
C TYR A 594 5.30 -6.56 -32.60
N ARG A 595 5.17 -7.05 -33.84
CA ARG A 595 4.20 -6.51 -34.80
C ARG A 595 2.78 -6.79 -34.33
N TRP A 596 2.52 -8.01 -33.87
CA TRP A 596 1.23 -8.41 -33.34
C TRP A 596 0.87 -7.64 -32.05
N ALA A 597 1.84 -7.50 -31.14
CA ALA A 597 1.67 -6.76 -29.90
C ALA A 597 1.37 -5.27 -30.15
N VAL A 598 2.12 -4.61 -31.03
CA VAL A 598 1.88 -3.20 -31.42
C VAL A 598 0.49 -3.04 -32.03
N ARG A 599 0.11 -3.92 -32.97
CA ARG A 599 -1.21 -3.85 -33.61
C ARG A 599 -2.34 -4.02 -32.58
N SER A 600 -2.19 -4.95 -31.63
CA SER A 600 -3.17 -5.19 -30.57
C SER A 600 -3.38 -3.95 -29.69
N ARG A 601 -2.29 -3.27 -29.32
CA ARG A 601 -2.33 -2.06 -28.49
C ARG A 601 -2.83 -0.83 -29.24
N LEU A 602 -2.50 -0.70 -30.53
CA LEU A 602 -3.09 0.34 -31.38
C LEU A 602 -4.60 0.14 -31.57
N PHE A 603 -5.06 -1.11 -31.65
CA PHE A 603 -6.48 -1.41 -31.70
C PHE A 603 -7.19 -1.04 -30.38
N ASP A 604 -6.59 -1.29 -29.21
CA ASP A 604 -7.10 -0.80 -27.93
C ASP A 604 -7.23 0.73 -27.91
N VAL A 605 -6.21 1.44 -28.43
CA VAL A 605 -6.27 2.90 -28.58
C VAL A 605 -7.39 3.30 -29.55
N LEU A 606 -7.60 2.58 -30.64
CA LEU A 606 -8.64 2.89 -31.62
C LEU A 606 -10.05 2.84 -30.98
N VAL A 607 -10.38 1.75 -30.26
CA VAL A 607 -11.68 1.56 -29.62
C VAL A 607 -11.83 2.27 -28.26
N GLY A 608 -10.76 2.91 -27.78
CA GLY A 608 -10.78 3.67 -26.54
C GLY A 608 -10.71 2.82 -25.28
N ASP A 609 -10.24 1.58 -25.38
CA ASP A 609 -10.15 0.64 -24.27
C ASP A 609 -8.89 0.91 -23.45
N TRP A 610 -9.07 1.57 -22.31
CA TRP A 610 -7.98 2.06 -21.45
C TRP A 610 -7.61 1.08 -20.34
N ASP A 611 -8.46 0.08 -20.06
CA ASP A 611 -8.25 -0.88 -18.98
C ASP A 611 -7.60 -2.14 -19.54
N ARG A 612 -6.27 -2.12 -19.55
CA ARG A 612 -5.43 -3.25 -19.94
C ARG A 612 -4.46 -3.59 -18.84
N HIS A 613 -4.55 -4.81 -18.34
CA HIS A 613 -3.63 -5.40 -17.37
C HIS A 613 -3.39 -6.88 -17.68
N ASP A 614 -2.39 -7.51 -17.06
CA ASP A 614 -1.85 -8.81 -17.47
C ASP A 614 -2.89 -9.94 -17.56
N ASP A 615 -3.89 -10.00 -16.67
CA ASP A 615 -4.98 -11.01 -16.69
C ASP A 615 -5.96 -10.85 -17.87
N GLN A 616 -6.03 -9.67 -18.51
CA GLN A 616 -6.86 -9.46 -19.70
C GLN A 616 -6.18 -9.98 -20.98
N TRP A 617 -4.95 -10.47 -20.87
CA TRP A 617 -4.22 -11.08 -21.97
C TRP A 617 -4.06 -12.58 -21.75
N ARG A 618 -4.28 -13.32 -22.82
CA ARG A 618 -3.76 -14.66 -23.04
C ARG A 618 -2.80 -14.62 -24.21
N TRP A 619 -2.01 -15.66 -24.42
CA TRP A 619 -0.99 -15.65 -25.46
C TRP A 619 -1.02 -16.96 -26.21
N ALA A 620 -1.19 -16.87 -27.53
CA ALA A 620 -1.02 -18.01 -28.42
C ALA A 620 0.48 -18.26 -28.62
N GLU A 621 0.90 -19.49 -28.41
CA GLU A 621 2.20 -20.02 -28.82
C GLU A 621 2.20 -20.35 -30.32
N VAL A 622 3.18 -19.83 -31.06
CA VAL A 622 3.34 -20.10 -32.50
C VAL A 622 4.80 -20.42 -32.80
N LYS A 623 5.07 -21.66 -33.24
CA LYS A 623 6.41 -22.10 -33.62
C LYS A 623 6.74 -21.75 -35.07
N GLU A 624 7.73 -20.91 -35.29
CA GLU A 624 8.20 -20.47 -36.62
C GLU A 624 9.73 -20.43 -36.66
N ASP A 625 10.34 -21.02 -37.69
CA ASP A 625 11.80 -21.00 -37.94
C ASP A 625 12.69 -21.47 -36.76
N GLY A 626 12.19 -22.41 -35.95
CA GLY A 626 12.92 -22.93 -34.78
C GLY A 626 12.85 -22.05 -33.54
N ARG A 627 11.99 -21.03 -33.55
CA ARG A 627 11.64 -20.19 -32.39
C ARG A 627 10.17 -20.33 -32.04
N THR A 628 9.86 -20.00 -30.80
CA THR A 628 8.49 -19.90 -30.30
C THR A 628 8.12 -18.43 -30.19
N TYR A 629 7.05 -18.00 -30.86
CA TYR A 629 6.53 -16.64 -30.80
C TYR A 629 5.23 -16.58 -30.00
N PHE A 630 5.19 -15.68 -29.03
CA PHE A 630 3.97 -15.36 -28.29
C PHE A 630 3.20 -14.21 -28.95
N ARG A 631 1.94 -14.47 -29.29
CA ARG A 631 1.01 -13.49 -29.85
C ARG A 631 -0.16 -13.22 -28.90
N PRO A 632 -0.40 -11.96 -28.49
CA PRO A 632 -1.42 -11.66 -27.50
C PRO A 632 -2.85 -11.86 -28.03
N ILE A 633 -3.68 -12.47 -27.18
CA ILE A 633 -5.12 -12.67 -27.30
C ILE A 633 -5.81 -11.77 -26.26
N PRO A 634 -6.37 -10.62 -26.66
CA PRO A 634 -7.09 -9.74 -25.75
C PRO A 634 -8.44 -10.35 -25.33
N ARG A 635 -8.76 -10.21 -24.04
CA ARG A 635 -10.05 -10.56 -23.45
C ARG A 635 -10.63 -9.36 -22.70
N ASP A 636 -11.91 -9.45 -22.32
CA ASP A 636 -12.57 -8.48 -21.44
C ASP A 636 -12.56 -7.02 -21.98
N ARG A 637 -13.39 -6.78 -22.99
CA ARG A 637 -13.48 -5.50 -23.72
C ARG A 637 -14.51 -4.54 -23.10
N ASP A 638 -14.73 -4.60 -21.79
CA ASP A 638 -15.84 -3.91 -21.11
C ASP A 638 -15.59 -2.40 -20.91
N GLN A 639 -14.36 -1.92 -21.08
CA GLN A 639 -14.00 -0.49 -21.04
C GLN A 639 -13.85 0.16 -22.43
N ALA A 640 -14.20 -0.51 -23.52
CA ALA A 640 -14.29 0.14 -24.83
C ALA A 640 -15.42 1.19 -24.85
N PHE A 641 -15.18 2.32 -25.55
CA PHE A 641 -16.15 3.41 -25.71
C PHE A 641 -16.62 4.11 -24.41
N CYS A 642 -15.82 4.14 -23.33
CA CYS A 642 -16.23 4.74 -22.04
C CYS A 642 -16.59 6.24 -22.09
N LYS A 643 -17.46 6.68 -21.17
CA LYS A 643 -17.97 8.06 -21.05
C LYS A 643 -18.03 8.51 -19.58
N TYR A 644 -16.85 8.69 -18.97
CA TYR A 644 -16.72 9.26 -17.63
C TYR A 644 -16.89 10.80 -17.63
N ASP A 645 -18.10 11.31 -17.84
CA ASP A 645 -18.42 12.75 -17.84
C ASP A 645 -18.80 13.31 -16.46
N GLY A 646 -19.25 14.56 -16.35
CA GLY A 646 -19.65 15.19 -15.07
C GLY A 646 -18.62 16.11 -14.42
N LEU A 647 -19.09 17.06 -13.61
CA LEU A 647 -18.27 18.07 -12.94
C LEU A 647 -17.33 17.46 -11.89
N ILE A 648 -17.86 16.60 -11.01
CA ILE A 648 -17.10 15.99 -9.91
C ILE A 648 -16.01 15.07 -10.46
N LEU A 649 -16.34 14.17 -11.40
CA LEU A 649 -15.33 13.34 -12.08
C LEU A 649 -14.31 14.20 -12.86
N GLY A 650 -14.77 15.31 -13.45
CA GLY A 650 -13.90 16.32 -14.07
C GLY A 650 -12.84 16.88 -13.11
N LEU A 651 -13.25 17.23 -11.88
CA LEU A 651 -12.35 17.72 -10.82
C LEU A 651 -11.52 16.59 -10.21
N ALA A 652 -12.11 15.40 -10.02
CA ALA A 652 -11.47 14.23 -9.42
C ALA A 652 -10.35 13.68 -10.29
N ARG A 653 -10.47 13.74 -11.63
CA ARG A 653 -9.34 13.55 -12.57
C ARG A 653 -8.16 14.47 -12.30
N GLY A 654 -8.36 15.59 -11.62
CA GLY A 654 -7.31 16.47 -11.15
C GLY A 654 -6.46 15.84 -10.04
N ALA A 655 -7.02 14.94 -9.22
CA ALA A 655 -6.46 14.53 -7.92
C ALA A 655 -5.36 13.44 -8.00
N SER A 656 -5.53 12.38 -8.78
CA SER A 656 -4.56 11.27 -8.85
C SER A 656 -4.39 10.71 -10.27
N PRO A 657 -3.27 10.02 -10.59
CA PRO A 657 -3.10 9.28 -11.84
C PRO A 657 -4.20 8.25 -12.09
N ASP A 658 -4.61 7.50 -11.07
CA ASP A 658 -5.64 6.46 -11.17
C ASP A 658 -7.01 7.00 -11.58
N LEU A 659 -7.30 8.27 -11.29
CA LEU A 659 -8.53 8.89 -11.75
C LEU A 659 -8.37 9.52 -13.13
N LYS A 660 -7.15 9.90 -13.55
CA LYS A 660 -6.89 10.52 -14.87
C LYS A 660 -7.18 9.60 -16.05
N LYS A 661 -7.15 8.27 -15.86
CA LYS A 661 -7.48 7.26 -16.88
C LYS A 661 -8.98 7.20 -17.20
N LEU A 662 -9.84 7.65 -16.28
CA LEU A 662 -11.30 7.69 -16.44
C LEU A 662 -11.71 8.81 -17.42
N MET A 663 -11.52 8.56 -18.72
CA MET A 663 -11.71 9.53 -19.79
C MET A 663 -13.02 9.31 -20.57
N ILE A 664 -13.35 10.29 -21.40
CA ILE A 664 -14.48 10.23 -22.33
C ILE A 664 -13.95 9.78 -23.69
N PHE A 665 -14.62 8.82 -24.32
CA PHE A 665 -14.35 8.37 -25.68
C PHE A 665 -14.65 9.52 -26.66
N GLY A 666 -13.60 10.10 -27.21
CA GLY A 666 -13.66 11.21 -28.15
C GLY A 666 -12.63 11.06 -29.27
N SER A 667 -12.75 11.88 -30.32
CA SER A 667 -11.94 11.75 -31.54
C SER A 667 -10.49 12.20 -31.41
N ASN A 668 -10.18 13.04 -30.40
CA ASN A 668 -8.81 13.40 -30.08
C ASN A 668 -8.44 12.97 -28.66
N THR A 669 -7.36 12.20 -28.54
CA THR A 669 -6.78 11.78 -27.26
C THR A 669 -5.86 12.88 -26.74
N LYS A 670 -6.41 14.01 -26.29
CA LYS A 670 -5.63 15.13 -25.73
C LYS A 670 -4.68 14.74 -24.57
N ARG A 671 -4.73 13.49 -24.10
CA ARG A 671 -3.93 12.93 -23.01
C ARG A 671 -3.59 11.44 -23.22
N MET A 672 -2.95 11.08 -24.34
CA MET A 672 -2.58 9.68 -24.68
C MET A 672 -1.98 8.90 -23.50
N ARG A 673 -1.04 9.51 -22.74
CA ARG A 673 -0.43 8.88 -21.54
C ARG A 673 -1.43 8.33 -20.53
N TRP A 674 -2.58 8.98 -20.34
CA TRP A 674 -3.57 8.50 -19.38
C TRP A 674 -4.50 7.45 -19.98
N GLN A 675 -4.65 7.43 -21.31
CA GLN A 675 -5.39 6.38 -22.01
C GLN A 675 -4.67 5.04 -21.90
N VAL A 676 -3.34 5.05 -21.97
CA VAL A 676 -2.51 3.82 -21.93
C VAL A 676 -1.97 3.52 -20.52
N TYR A 677 -2.47 4.22 -19.50
CA TYR A 677 -1.91 4.17 -18.15
C TYR A 677 -1.94 2.77 -17.53
N ASN A 678 -3.06 2.05 -17.62
CA ASN A 678 -3.13 0.69 -17.06
C ASN A 678 -2.20 -0.27 -17.81
N GLY A 679 -2.15 -0.16 -19.15
CA GLY A 679 -1.30 -1.00 -19.99
C GLY A 679 0.20 -0.72 -19.87
N ARG A 680 0.62 0.31 -19.13
CA ARG A 680 2.03 0.76 -19.10
C ARG A 680 3.04 -0.34 -18.72
N HIS A 681 2.67 -1.30 -17.88
CA HIS A 681 3.55 -2.40 -17.51
C HIS A 681 3.68 -3.43 -18.64
N PHE A 682 2.57 -3.79 -19.28
CA PHE A 682 2.55 -4.61 -20.49
C PHE A 682 3.36 -3.94 -21.61
N ASP A 683 3.08 -2.67 -21.88
CA ASP A 683 3.64 -1.93 -22.99
C ASP A 683 5.18 -1.86 -22.91
N ARG A 684 5.72 -1.64 -21.71
CA ARG A 684 7.17 -1.54 -21.49
C ARG A 684 7.88 -2.88 -21.67
N SER A 685 7.25 -3.98 -21.30
CA SER A 685 7.82 -5.32 -21.43
C SER A 685 7.77 -5.84 -22.85
N PHE A 686 6.63 -5.62 -23.54
CA PHE A 686 6.33 -6.35 -24.76
C PHE A 686 6.37 -5.49 -26.03
N LEU A 687 6.61 -4.17 -25.93
CA LEU A 687 6.71 -3.28 -27.10
C LEU A 687 8.10 -2.62 -27.25
N SER A 688 9.07 -2.95 -26.38
CA SER A 688 10.39 -2.32 -26.36
C SER A 688 11.18 -2.51 -27.65
N GLY A 689 10.95 -3.60 -28.39
CA GLY A 689 11.62 -3.91 -29.66
C GLY A 689 11.07 -3.17 -30.87
N ALA A 690 9.88 -2.57 -30.79
CA ALA A 690 9.24 -1.94 -31.94
C ALA A 690 9.71 -0.49 -32.16
N ASP A 691 10.21 -0.19 -33.37
CA ASP A 691 10.60 1.15 -33.82
C ASP A 691 9.44 1.91 -34.50
N TRP A 692 9.65 3.20 -34.81
CA TRP A 692 8.59 4.03 -35.38
C TRP A 692 8.07 3.50 -36.72
N GLU A 693 8.93 2.89 -37.54
CA GLU A 693 8.54 2.35 -38.85
C GLU A 693 7.50 1.25 -38.66
N MET A 694 7.76 0.30 -37.75
CA MET A 694 6.80 -0.74 -37.39
C MET A 694 5.47 -0.17 -36.89
N TRP A 695 5.51 0.82 -35.97
CA TRP A 695 4.29 1.45 -35.45
C TRP A 695 3.46 2.14 -36.54
N ASN A 696 4.13 2.85 -37.45
CA ASN A 696 3.48 3.55 -38.54
C ASN A 696 2.85 2.59 -39.56
N GLU A 697 3.55 1.48 -39.88
CA GLU A 697 3.03 0.42 -40.74
C GLU A 697 1.79 -0.24 -40.15
N GLU A 698 1.83 -0.65 -38.88
CA GLU A 698 0.68 -1.31 -38.22
C GLU A 698 -0.50 -0.34 -38.05
N ALA A 699 -0.26 0.94 -37.79
CA ALA A 699 -1.30 1.97 -37.77
C ALA A 699 -1.96 2.13 -39.15
N GLY A 700 -1.16 2.17 -40.22
CA GLY A 700 -1.65 2.23 -41.59
C GLY A 700 -2.48 1.01 -41.98
N ARG A 701 -2.04 -0.19 -41.58
CA ARG A 701 -2.79 -1.44 -41.78
C ARG A 701 -4.15 -1.40 -41.12
N LEU A 702 -4.22 -1.00 -39.85
CA LEU A 702 -5.48 -0.86 -39.12
C LEU A 702 -6.41 0.19 -39.75
N GLN A 703 -5.86 1.33 -40.15
CA GLN A 703 -6.61 2.39 -40.80
C GLN A 703 -7.25 1.92 -42.11
N GLN A 704 -6.55 1.12 -42.90
CA GLN A 704 -7.06 0.59 -44.18
C GLN A 704 -8.07 -0.55 -43.99
N ALA A 705 -7.84 -1.43 -43.00
CA ALA A 705 -8.67 -2.60 -42.78
C ALA A 705 -10.07 -2.30 -42.21
N ILE A 706 -10.21 -1.19 -41.47
CA ILE A 706 -11.44 -0.87 -40.74
C ILE A 706 -12.25 0.18 -41.52
N THR A 707 -13.07 -0.24 -42.49
CA THR A 707 -13.83 0.69 -43.33
C THR A 707 -15.04 1.29 -42.62
N ASP A 708 -15.65 2.33 -43.19
CA ASP A 708 -16.87 2.95 -42.67
C ASP A 708 -18.03 1.95 -42.63
N GLU A 709 -18.18 1.15 -43.68
CA GLU A 709 -19.21 0.10 -43.78
C GLU A 709 -18.99 -0.99 -42.74
N LEU A 710 -17.73 -1.35 -42.46
CA LEU A 710 -17.43 -2.31 -41.42
C LEU A 710 -17.78 -1.76 -40.04
N ILE A 711 -17.44 -0.49 -39.75
CA ILE A 711 -17.81 0.16 -38.48
C ILE A 711 -19.33 0.18 -38.33
N ASP A 712 -20.07 0.67 -39.33
CA ASP A 712 -21.52 0.80 -39.19
C ASP A 712 -22.20 -0.58 -39.08
N SER A 713 -21.78 -1.56 -39.88
CA SER A 713 -22.33 -2.93 -39.82
C SER A 713 -21.95 -3.66 -38.52
N ALA A 714 -20.76 -3.45 -37.96
CA ALA A 714 -20.36 -4.05 -36.70
C ALA A 714 -21.29 -3.64 -35.55
N PHE A 715 -21.68 -2.37 -35.46
CA PHE A 715 -22.56 -1.88 -34.41
C PHE A 715 -24.03 -2.20 -34.67
N THR A 716 -24.52 -2.02 -35.90
CA THR A 716 -25.92 -2.29 -36.23
C THR A 716 -26.29 -3.77 -36.12
N ASN A 717 -25.33 -4.69 -36.33
CA ASN A 717 -25.55 -6.12 -36.14
C ASN A 717 -25.37 -6.57 -34.68
N ALA A 718 -24.53 -5.89 -33.90
CA ALA A 718 -24.20 -6.29 -32.54
C ALA A 718 -25.11 -5.68 -31.47
N TRP A 719 -25.56 -4.44 -31.65
CA TRP A 719 -26.39 -3.74 -30.67
C TRP A 719 -27.88 -3.84 -31.03
N PRO A 720 -28.75 -4.17 -30.05
CA PRO A 720 -30.20 -4.09 -30.25
C PRO A 720 -30.61 -2.69 -30.75
N ALA A 721 -31.60 -2.63 -31.64
CA ALA A 721 -32.01 -1.37 -32.28
C ALA A 721 -32.39 -0.27 -31.27
N SER A 722 -32.98 -0.64 -30.13
CA SER A 722 -33.32 0.27 -29.02
C SER A 722 -32.07 0.92 -28.41
N VAL A 723 -30.98 0.17 -28.27
CA VAL A 723 -29.70 0.67 -27.72
C VAL A 723 -28.90 1.42 -28.78
N TYR A 724 -28.87 0.91 -30.03
CA TYR A 724 -28.18 1.56 -31.13
C TYR A 724 -28.71 2.99 -31.37
N ALA A 725 -30.02 3.20 -31.25
CA ALA A 725 -30.62 4.52 -31.42
C ALA A 725 -30.16 5.55 -30.37
N LEU A 726 -29.74 5.13 -29.18
CA LEU A 726 -29.29 6.00 -28.09
C LEU A 726 -27.85 6.48 -28.32
N ASP A 727 -26.94 5.54 -28.56
CA ASP A 727 -25.50 5.80 -28.50
C ASP A 727 -24.75 5.49 -29.81
N GLY A 728 -25.30 4.62 -30.66
CA GLY A 728 -24.67 4.08 -31.87
C GLY A 728 -24.10 5.16 -32.80
N PRO A 729 -24.91 6.13 -33.28
CA PRO A 729 -24.44 7.18 -34.19
C PRO A 729 -23.25 8.00 -33.64
N THR A 730 -23.23 8.27 -32.33
CA THR A 730 -22.15 9.06 -31.71
C THR A 730 -20.87 8.23 -31.60
N VAL A 731 -20.99 6.96 -31.19
CA VAL A 731 -19.85 6.07 -31.01
C VAL A 731 -19.21 5.71 -32.36
N THR A 732 -20.01 5.36 -33.37
CA THR A 732 -19.50 5.01 -34.71
C THR A 732 -18.82 6.19 -35.39
N GLN A 733 -19.41 7.39 -35.31
CA GLN A 733 -18.79 8.61 -35.82
C GLN A 733 -17.46 8.90 -35.15
N THR A 734 -17.40 8.77 -33.82
CA THR A 734 -16.16 8.98 -33.06
C THR A 734 -15.10 7.94 -33.43
N LEU A 735 -15.48 6.68 -33.64
CA LEU A 735 -14.57 5.61 -34.05
C LEU A 735 -13.98 5.86 -35.45
N LYS A 736 -14.79 6.32 -36.40
CA LYS A 736 -14.35 6.75 -37.74
C LYS A 736 -13.30 7.87 -37.64
N GLU A 737 -13.60 8.91 -36.88
CA GLU A 737 -12.67 10.03 -36.67
C GLU A 737 -11.35 9.58 -36.01
N ARG A 738 -11.39 8.63 -35.06
CA ARG A 738 -10.18 8.07 -34.44
C ARG A 738 -9.36 7.25 -35.42
N ARG A 739 -9.99 6.41 -36.24
CA ARG A 739 -9.33 5.63 -37.29
C ARG A 739 -8.64 6.56 -38.30
N ASP A 740 -9.30 7.62 -38.73
CA ASP A 740 -8.75 8.57 -39.68
C ASP A 740 -7.51 9.29 -39.13
N ASN A 741 -7.45 9.49 -37.80
CA ASN A 741 -6.32 10.06 -37.10
C ASN A 741 -5.35 9.01 -36.50
N LEU A 742 -5.52 7.71 -36.80
CA LEU A 742 -4.78 6.63 -36.14
C LEU A 742 -3.25 6.76 -36.25
N PRO A 743 -2.64 7.15 -37.39
CA PRO A 743 -1.20 7.41 -37.47
C PRO A 743 -0.72 8.50 -36.49
N GLY A 744 -1.52 9.55 -36.29
CA GLY A 744 -1.23 10.61 -35.32
C GLY A 744 -1.36 10.15 -33.86
N LEU A 745 -2.31 9.26 -33.59
CA LEU A 745 -2.44 8.60 -32.28
C LEU A 745 -1.26 7.65 -32.02
N ALA A 746 -0.87 6.86 -33.02
CA ALA A 746 0.28 5.97 -32.98
C ALA A 746 1.58 6.73 -32.69
N ARG A 747 1.80 7.90 -33.33
CA ARG A 747 2.99 8.72 -33.05
C ARG A 747 3.03 9.20 -31.60
N GLN A 748 1.92 9.71 -31.08
CA GLN A 748 1.84 10.15 -29.68
C GLN A 748 2.12 9.01 -28.70
N TYR A 749 1.65 7.79 -29.01
CA TYR A 749 1.87 6.62 -28.18
C TYR A 749 3.33 6.16 -28.26
N TYR A 750 3.88 6.04 -29.47
CA TYR A 750 5.29 5.72 -29.69
C TYR A 750 6.22 6.70 -28.97
N ASP A 751 5.96 8.00 -29.03
CA ASP A 751 6.77 9.03 -28.35
C ASP A 751 6.80 8.86 -26.82
N ILE A 752 5.75 8.31 -26.23
CA ILE A 752 5.71 7.97 -24.80
C ILE A 752 6.62 6.77 -24.53
N MET A 753 6.53 5.73 -25.36
CA MET A 753 7.28 4.48 -25.21
C MET A 753 8.77 4.65 -25.51
N ALA A 754 9.13 5.34 -26.59
CA ALA A 754 10.50 5.54 -27.04
C ALA A 754 11.31 6.45 -26.11
N ARG A 755 10.67 7.24 -25.24
CA ARG A 755 11.37 8.19 -24.38
C ARG A 755 12.28 7.53 -23.34
N LYS A 756 11.85 6.41 -22.77
CA LYS A 756 12.56 5.61 -21.76
C LYS A 756 12.27 4.14 -21.97
N VAL A 757 13.26 3.38 -22.44
CA VAL A 757 13.08 2.00 -22.89
C VAL A 757 13.85 1.04 -22.02
N ASP A 758 13.19 -0.05 -21.60
CA ASP A 758 13.82 -1.18 -20.93
C ASP A 758 14.15 -2.24 -22.00
N VAL A 759 15.40 -2.67 -22.04
CA VAL A 759 15.89 -3.80 -22.83
C VAL A 759 16.33 -4.84 -21.82
N VAL A 760 15.63 -5.97 -21.79
CA VAL A 760 15.78 -7.00 -20.77
C VAL A 760 16.35 -8.23 -21.45
N GLY A 761 17.39 -8.83 -20.84
CA GLY A 761 17.93 -10.13 -21.22
C GLY A 761 17.07 -11.28 -20.67
N THR A 762 17.75 -12.36 -20.33
CA THR A 762 17.24 -13.64 -19.84
C THR A 762 17.91 -13.99 -18.52
N ASP A 763 17.45 -15.02 -17.82
CA ASP A 763 18.09 -15.53 -16.60
C ASP A 763 19.33 -16.41 -16.94
N LYS A 764 19.85 -16.27 -18.17
CA LYS A 764 21.02 -16.94 -18.73
C LYS A 764 21.99 -15.89 -19.24
N LYS A 765 23.26 -16.29 -19.38
CA LYS A 765 24.34 -15.46 -19.90
C LYS A 765 24.03 -14.76 -21.24
N ASP A 766 23.83 -13.45 -21.20
CA ASP A 766 23.57 -12.57 -22.34
C ASP A 766 24.75 -11.69 -22.77
N LEU A 767 24.79 -11.32 -24.04
CA LEU A 767 25.73 -10.34 -24.60
C LEU A 767 25.01 -9.11 -25.16
N PHE A 768 25.15 -8.00 -24.44
CA PHE A 768 24.70 -6.67 -24.86
C PHE A 768 25.79 -5.95 -25.66
N VAL A 769 25.53 -5.69 -26.94
CA VAL A 769 26.41 -4.87 -27.80
C VAL A 769 25.74 -3.52 -28.09
N VAL A 770 26.33 -2.46 -27.56
CA VAL A 770 25.88 -1.08 -27.70
C VAL A 770 26.83 -0.32 -28.62
N GLU A 771 26.31 0.23 -29.71
CA GLU A 771 27.07 1.02 -30.68
C GLU A 771 26.61 2.48 -30.67
N ARG A 772 27.53 3.40 -30.31
CA ARG A 772 27.33 4.84 -30.44
C ARG A 772 27.49 5.26 -31.90
N LEU A 773 26.45 5.88 -32.47
CA LEU A 773 26.41 6.31 -33.86
C LEU A 773 26.54 7.83 -33.98
N PRO A 774 26.96 8.37 -35.15
CA PRO A 774 27.03 9.81 -35.39
C PRO A 774 25.69 10.51 -35.13
N GLY A 775 25.72 11.75 -34.64
CA GLY A 775 24.51 12.55 -34.38
C GLY A 775 23.78 12.21 -33.07
N GLY A 776 24.27 11.24 -32.30
CA GLY A 776 23.79 10.89 -30.96
C GLY A 776 22.96 9.62 -30.86
N ASP A 777 22.63 9.00 -31.99
CA ASP A 777 21.85 7.78 -32.04
C ASP A 777 22.63 6.60 -31.43
N THR A 778 21.92 5.60 -30.93
CA THR A 778 22.53 4.43 -30.31
C THR A 778 21.85 3.16 -30.77
N ARG A 779 22.63 2.21 -31.28
CA ARG A 779 22.14 0.87 -31.62
C ARG A 779 22.43 -0.08 -30.48
N VAL A 780 21.42 -0.86 -30.07
CA VAL A 780 21.55 -1.89 -29.05
C VAL A 780 21.15 -3.22 -29.67
N ASN A 781 22.02 -4.22 -29.52
CA ASN A 781 21.75 -5.60 -29.88
C ASN A 781 22.01 -6.49 -28.66
N VAL A 782 21.16 -7.49 -28.44
CA VAL A 782 21.33 -8.52 -27.40
C VAL A 782 21.46 -9.87 -28.09
N PHE A 783 22.44 -10.66 -27.68
CA PHE A 783 22.73 -11.98 -28.24
C PHE A 783 22.80 -13.04 -27.17
N ASP A 784 22.35 -14.25 -27.51
CA ASP A 784 22.71 -15.47 -26.82
C ASP A 784 24.24 -15.67 -26.89
N THR A 785 24.81 -16.24 -25.84
CA THR A 785 26.18 -16.71 -25.78
C THR A 785 26.32 -18.17 -25.38
N ASN A 786 27.26 -18.88 -26.02
CA ASN A 786 27.74 -20.15 -25.46
C ASN A 786 28.52 -19.94 -24.15
N LYS A 787 28.86 -21.06 -23.48
CA LYS A 787 29.72 -21.12 -22.28
C LYS A 787 31.05 -20.35 -22.35
N LYS A 788 31.50 -19.90 -23.54
CA LYS A 788 32.71 -19.09 -23.74
C LYS A 788 32.42 -17.60 -24.02
N GLY A 789 31.16 -17.15 -23.89
CA GLY A 789 30.74 -15.77 -24.15
C GLY A 789 30.79 -15.38 -25.63
N LYS A 790 30.79 -16.33 -26.56
CA LYS A 790 30.81 -16.01 -28.00
C LYS A 790 29.38 -15.79 -28.49
N LYS A 791 29.19 -14.68 -29.22
CA LYS A 791 27.97 -14.34 -29.96
C LYS A 791 27.45 -15.50 -30.80
N GLU A 792 26.20 -15.90 -30.55
CA GLU A 792 25.49 -16.91 -31.34
C GLU A 792 24.33 -16.27 -32.11
N GLU A 793 23.15 -16.15 -31.49
CA GLU A 793 21.91 -15.72 -32.12
C GLU A 793 21.47 -14.34 -31.62
N LEU A 794 20.81 -13.53 -32.48
CA LEU A 794 20.29 -12.21 -32.11
C LEU A 794 18.90 -12.36 -31.45
N LEU A 795 18.81 -11.93 -30.19
CA LEU A 795 17.57 -11.96 -29.40
C LEU A 795 16.79 -10.65 -29.54
N TYR A 796 17.50 -9.52 -29.48
CA TYR A 796 16.92 -8.18 -29.58
C TYR A 796 17.81 -7.26 -30.42
N GLY A 797 17.21 -6.37 -31.21
CA GLY A 797 17.95 -5.35 -31.96
C GLY A 797 17.12 -4.11 -32.25
N ARG A 798 17.62 -2.93 -31.85
CA ARG A 798 16.96 -1.65 -32.14
C ARG A 798 17.96 -0.50 -32.25
N THR A 799 17.68 0.45 -33.15
CA THR A 799 18.37 1.75 -33.18
C THR A 799 17.50 2.80 -32.51
N PHE A 800 18.02 3.44 -31.48
CA PHE A 800 17.36 4.51 -30.72
C PHE A 800 17.86 5.86 -31.20
N HIS A 801 16.93 6.76 -31.53
CA HIS A 801 17.27 8.08 -32.01
C HIS A 801 17.38 9.10 -30.87
N TRP A 802 18.41 9.96 -30.90
CA TRP A 802 18.67 10.97 -29.87
C TRP A 802 17.52 11.97 -29.70
N GLY A 803 16.80 12.26 -30.78
CA GLY A 803 15.66 13.19 -30.78
C GLY A 803 14.44 12.68 -30.02
N GLU A 804 14.29 11.37 -29.85
CA GLU A 804 13.12 10.74 -29.23
C GLU A 804 13.45 10.03 -27.91
N THR A 805 14.62 9.40 -27.81
CA THR A 805 15.01 8.58 -26.66
C THR A 805 15.90 9.35 -25.70
N ARG A 806 15.52 9.39 -24.42
CA ARG A 806 16.33 10.06 -23.37
C ARG A 806 17.21 9.10 -22.59
N GLU A 807 16.71 7.90 -22.35
CA GLU A 807 17.35 6.91 -21.47
C GLU A 807 17.01 5.49 -21.91
N ILE A 808 18.00 4.60 -21.90
CA ILE A 808 17.87 3.17 -22.15
C ILE A 808 18.35 2.45 -20.90
N PHE A 809 17.57 1.49 -20.43
CA PHE A 809 17.92 0.59 -19.33
C PHE A 809 18.22 -0.78 -19.95
N LEU A 810 19.41 -1.32 -19.72
CA LEU A 810 19.79 -2.68 -20.06
C LEU A 810 19.77 -3.48 -18.76
N TYR A 811 19.06 -4.60 -18.74
CA TYR A 811 19.00 -5.49 -17.57
C TYR A 811 19.52 -6.86 -17.98
N GLY A 812 20.61 -7.31 -17.34
CA GLY A 812 21.18 -8.64 -17.51
C GLY A 812 20.32 -9.72 -16.89
N LEU A 813 19.87 -9.51 -15.64
CA LEU A 813 19.02 -10.38 -14.80
C LEU A 813 19.83 -11.33 -13.92
N ASP A 814 20.16 -12.54 -14.40
CA ASP A 814 20.89 -13.58 -13.66
C ASP A 814 22.01 -14.17 -14.57
N ASP A 815 23.00 -14.86 -14.00
CA ASP A 815 24.20 -15.42 -14.69
C ASP A 815 25.23 -14.34 -15.09
N ASP A 816 26.34 -14.74 -15.71
CA ASP A 816 27.52 -13.89 -15.94
C ASP A 816 27.41 -13.01 -17.21
N ASP A 817 26.60 -11.96 -17.23
CA ASP A 817 26.30 -11.14 -18.41
C ASP A 817 27.48 -10.30 -18.92
N ILE A 818 27.41 -9.93 -20.21
CA ILE A 818 28.46 -9.18 -20.89
C ILE A 818 27.90 -7.93 -21.56
N PHE A 819 28.34 -6.76 -21.08
CA PHE A 819 28.02 -5.44 -21.65
C PHE A 819 29.21 -4.86 -22.41
N GLN A 820 29.07 -4.69 -23.73
CA GLN A 820 30.09 -4.12 -24.60
C GLN A 820 29.59 -2.84 -25.26
N VAL A 821 30.20 -1.71 -24.93
CA VAL A 821 29.88 -0.40 -25.51
C VAL A 821 31.04 0.09 -26.38
N LYS A 822 30.76 0.47 -27.63
CA LYS A 822 31.75 0.91 -28.61
C LYS A 822 31.21 2.01 -29.52
N GLY A 823 32.09 2.56 -30.36
CA GLY A 823 31.72 3.56 -31.37
C GLY A 823 32.09 4.99 -30.97
N GLN A 824 31.86 5.94 -31.89
CA GLN A 824 32.22 7.34 -31.71
C GLN A 824 31.03 8.22 -32.05
N SER A 825 30.78 9.24 -31.21
CA SER A 825 29.70 10.19 -31.44
C SER A 825 30.00 11.55 -30.80
N GLU A 826 29.30 12.59 -31.24
CA GLU A 826 29.39 13.91 -30.61
C GLU A 826 28.64 13.96 -29.30
N ARG A 827 27.55 13.21 -29.17
CA ARG A 827 26.66 13.15 -28.00
C ARG A 827 26.13 11.73 -27.83
N ALA A 828 25.49 11.41 -26.71
CA ALA A 828 25.01 10.05 -26.47
C ALA A 828 23.76 9.99 -25.60
N ILE A 829 22.82 9.11 -25.99
CA ILE A 829 21.67 8.69 -25.17
C ILE A 829 22.20 8.13 -23.85
N ARG A 830 21.56 8.49 -22.73
CA ARG A 830 21.94 7.94 -21.42
C ARG A 830 21.62 6.45 -21.38
N ILE A 831 22.56 5.64 -20.90
CA ILE A 831 22.38 4.21 -20.70
C ILE A 831 22.65 3.87 -19.25
N ARG A 832 21.77 3.04 -18.68
CA ARG A 832 22.04 2.32 -17.44
C ARG A 832 22.12 0.84 -17.79
N ALA A 833 23.28 0.24 -17.62
CA ALA A 833 23.39 -1.21 -17.64
C ALA A 833 23.33 -1.68 -16.19
N VAL A 834 22.37 -2.54 -15.91
CA VAL A 834 22.16 -3.17 -14.62
C VAL A 834 22.49 -4.64 -14.84
N GLY A 835 23.53 -5.12 -14.15
CA GLY A 835 24.02 -6.48 -14.22
C GLY A 835 22.96 -7.47 -13.79
N GLY A 836 22.90 -7.73 -12.49
CA GLY A 836 21.91 -8.66 -11.97
C GLY A 836 22.43 -9.39 -10.76
N LEU A 837 22.20 -10.69 -10.72
CA LEU A 837 22.94 -11.64 -9.90
C LEU A 837 23.90 -12.43 -10.81
N GLY A 838 25.21 -12.40 -10.55
CA GLY A 838 26.21 -13.08 -11.38
C GLY A 838 27.55 -12.35 -11.48
N GLU A 839 28.57 -12.97 -12.08
CA GLU A 839 29.86 -12.30 -12.32
C GLU A 839 29.90 -11.59 -13.68
N ASP A 840 29.38 -10.36 -13.69
CA ASP A 840 29.16 -9.58 -14.90
C ASP A 840 30.43 -8.91 -15.45
N THR A 841 30.44 -8.70 -16.76
CA THR A 841 31.52 -8.04 -17.49
C THR A 841 31.05 -6.77 -18.17
N PHE A 842 31.60 -5.62 -17.78
CA PHE A 842 31.32 -4.32 -18.38
C PHE A 842 32.53 -3.76 -19.11
N THR A 843 32.41 -3.49 -20.40
CA THR A 843 33.49 -2.95 -21.25
C THR A 843 32.99 -1.74 -22.05
N ASP A 844 33.64 -0.59 -21.86
CA ASP A 844 33.41 0.63 -22.65
C ASP A 844 34.68 1.04 -23.43
N GLU A 845 34.57 0.96 -24.75
CA GLU A 845 35.56 1.39 -25.75
C GLU A 845 35.02 2.54 -26.61
N SER A 846 33.93 3.18 -26.18
CA SER A 846 33.31 4.28 -26.91
C SER A 846 33.99 5.62 -26.64
N ASN A 847 33.76 6.59 -27.52
CA ASN A 847 34.30 7.95 -27.37
C ASN A 847 33.25 9.02 -27.72
N ILE A 848 32.95 9.91 -26.77
CA ILE A 848 32.01 11.02 -26.93
C ILE A 848 32.75 12.35 -26.97
N SER A 849 32.76 13.01 -28.14
CA SER A 849 33.59 14.19 -28.39
C SER A 849 33.01 15.50 -27.85
N GLN A 850 31.68 15.64 -27.68
CA GLN A 850 31.02 16.82 -27.13
C GLN A 850 30.11 16.47 -25.94
N GLY A 851 30.71 16.23 -24.77
CA GLY A 851 29.92 16.02 -23.55
C GLY A 851 30.73 15.92 -22.27
N GLY A 852 30.67 16.96 -21.43
CA GLY A 852 31.29 16.94 -20.10
C GLY A 852 30.57 16.08 -19.04
N ARG A 853 29.58 15.26 -19.41
CA ARG A 853 28.81 14.41 -18.48
C ARG A 853 28.87 12.96 -18.93
N ARG A 854 29.30 12.06 -18.04
CA ARG A 854 29.24 10.61 -18.20
C ARG A 854 27.80 10.17 -18.44
N ARG A 855 27.56 9.42 -19.53
CA ARG A 855 26.22 9.01 -20.01
C ARG A 855 25.98 7.51 -19.89
N LEU A 856 27.01 6.74 -19.61
CA LEU A 856 26.94 5.30 -19.40
C LEU A 856 27.14 5.02 -17.91
N LEU A 857 26.17 4.36 -17.29
CA LEU A 857 26.18 4.02 -15.87
C LEU A 857 26.06 2.51 -15.72
N TYR A 858 27.00 1.90 -15.01
CA TYR A 858 27.01 0.47 -14.70
C TYR A 858 26.58 0.27 -13.26
N TYR A 859 25.54 -0.53 -13.06
CA TYR A 859 24.95 -0.87 -11.77
C TYR A 859 25.15 -2.34 -11.52
N ASP A 860 25.71 -2.66 -10.35
CA ASP A 860 25.91 -4.04 -9.96
C ASP A 860 26.15 -4.22 -8.45
N ALA A 861 26.19 -5.47 -7.97
CA ALA A 861 26.57 -5.76 -6.59
C ALA A 861 28.11 -5.64 -6.40
N PRO A 862 28.57 -5.16 -5.23
CA PRO A 862 29.99 -5.14 -4.89
C PRO A 862 30.51 -6.50 -4.41
N ASP A 863 29.62 -7.45 -4.12
CA ASP A 863 29.92 -8.74 -3.51
C ASP A 863 30.27 -9.84 -4.54
N GLU A 864 30.25 -9.51 -5.84
CA GLU A 864 30.56 -10.39 -6.98
C GLU A 864 31.93 -10.05 -7.63
N ASP A 865 32.57 -11.01 -8.31
CA ASP A 865 33.88 -10.80 -8.99
C ASP A 865 33.73 -10.15 -10.38
N ASN A 866 33.09 -8.98 -10.40
CA ASN A 866 32.71 -8.26 -11.61
C ASN A 866 33.93 -7.73 -12.41
N LYS A 867 33.92 -7.95 -13.74
CA LYS A 867 35.00 -7.55 -14.66
C LYS A 867 34.72 -6.19 -15.28
N LEU A 868 35.33 -5.14 -14.72
CA LEU A 868 35.03 -3.74 -15.05
C LEU A 868 36.15 -3.06 -15.88
N LYS A 869 35.87 -2.75 -17.15
CA LYS A 869 36.72 -1.92 -18.04
C LYS A 869 35.96 -0.65 -18.44
N ALA A 870 36.07 0.39 -17.60
CA ALA A 870 35.43 1.69 -17.84
C ALA A 870 36.18 2.55 -18.88
N GLY A 871 35.42 3.17 -19.77
CA GLY A 871 35.90 4.17 -20.73
C GLY A 871 35.66 5.61 -20.26
N SER A 872 35.78 6.58 -21.16
CA SER A 872 35.72 8.01 -20.84
C SER A 872 34.30 8.51 -20.51
N GLU A 873 33.25 7.82 -20.98
CA GLU A 873 31.85 8.17 -20.70
C GLU A 873 31.19 7.35 -19.58
N SER A 874 31.92 6.38 -19.01
CA SER A 874 31.43 5.40 -18.03
C SER A 874 31.50 5.88 -16.57
N THR A 875 30.46 5.55 -15.79
CA THR A 875 30.46 5.63 -14.32
C THR A 875 30.10 4.26 -13.76
N ILE A 876 30.98 3.71 -12.93
CA ILE A 876 30.71 2.47 -12.19
C ILE A 876 29.99 2.83 -10.89
N LEU A 877 28.87 2.17 -10.62
CA LEU A 877 28.00 2.37 -9.45
C LEU A 877 27.67 1.01 -8.83
N LEU A 878 28.62 0.46 -8.07
CA LEU A 878 28.39 -0.76 -7.31
C LEU A 878 27.58 -0.44 -6.04
N HIS A 879 26.45 -1.10 -5.87
CA HIS A 879 25.52 -0.88 -4.77
C HIS A 879 25.12 -2.22 -4.15
N LYS A 880 25.33 -2.37 -2.84
CA LYS A 880 24.88 -3.54 -2.08
C LYS A 880 23.35 -3.70 -2.06
N PRO A 881 22.53 -2.64 -1.88
CA PRO A 881 21.08 -2.79 -1.80
C PRO A 881 20.46 -3.38 -3.09
N PRO A 882 19.71 -4.49 -3.02
CA PRO A 882 19.13 -5.20 -4.16
C PRO A 882 18.27 -4.30 -5.05
N ARG A 883 17.61 -3.29 -4.46
CA ARG A 883 16.77 -2.34 -5.21
C ARG A 883 17.49 -1.67 -6.37
N TYR A 884 18.83 -1.56 -6.37
CA TYR A 884 19.57 -0.98 -7.48
C TYR A 884 19.86 -1.98 -8.62
N ASN A 885 19.94 -3.27 -8.30
CA ASN A 885 20.42 -4.33 -9.19
C ASN A 885 19.28 -5.25 -9.68
N THR A 886 18.16 -5.35 -8.95
CA THR A 886 17.04 -6.23 -9.31
C THR A 886 16.10 -5.61 -10.34
N TYR A 887 15.84 -6.27 -11.46
CA TYR A 887 14.78 -5.86 -12.39
C TYR A 887 13.38 -6.04 -11.77
N ASN A 888 12.55 -5.01 -11.87
CA ASN A 888 11.15 -5.07 -11.47
C ASN A 888 10.26 -4.47 -12.56
N ARG A 889 9.50 -5.33 -13.25
CA ARG A 889 8.57 -4.95 -14.33
C ARG A 889 7.49 -3.95 -13.89
N ARG A 890 7.08 -4.02 -12.62
CA ARG A 890 6.07 -3.13 -12.02
C ARG A 890 6.68 -1.92 -11.29
N SER A 891 7.97 -1.66 -11.48
CA SER A 891 8.67 -0.52 -10.85
C SER A 891 8.06 0.84 -11.21
N THR A 892 8.07 1.76 -10.24
CA THR A 892 7.67 3.16 -10.43
C THR A 892 8.73 4.03 -11.13
N ASP A 893 9.91 3.49 -11.46
CA ASP A 893 11.06 4.23 -12.03
C ASP A 893 10.72 5.04 -13.28
N ASN A 894 9.74 4.52 -14.02
CA ASN A 894 9.30 5.06 -15.29
C ASN A 894 7.83 5.50 -15.27
N GLU A 895 7.28 5.69 -14.09
CA GLU A 895 5.91 6.15 -13.90
C GLU A 895 5.71 7.58 -14.44
N PHE A 896 4.49 7.90 -14.87
CA PHE A 896 4.19 9.21 -15.46
C PHE A 896 4.14 10.32 -14.42
N ASN A 897 5.00 11.32 -14.62
CA ASN A 897 4.93 12.56 -13.85
C ASN A 897 3.55 13.21 -13.98
N TYR A 898 2.98 13.64 -12.85
CA TYR A 898 1.63 14.20 -12.84
C TYR A 898 1.52 15.45 -11.98
N LEU A 899 0.63 16.34 -12.40
CA LEU A 899 0.22 17.50 -11.65
C LEU A 899 -1.17 17.26 -11.07
N MET A 900 -1.27 17.38 -9.75
CA MET A 900 -2.52 17.60 -9.02
C MET A 900 -2.71 19.10 -8.84
N LEU A 901 -3.90 19.60 -9.16
CA LEU A 901 -4.27 21.00 -8.95
C LEU A 901 -5.74 21.05 -8.55
N LEU A 902 -6.02 21.53 -7.35
CA LEU A 902 -7.36 21.61 -6.76
C LEU A 902 -7.65 23.04 -6.29
N PRO A 903 -8.90 23.51 -6.41
CA PRO A 903 -9.31 24.75 -5.77
C PRO A 903 -9.17 24.60 -4.24
N SER A 904 -8.80 25.69 -3.57
CA SER A 904 -8.68 25.78 -2.13
C SER A 904 -9.55 26.92 -1.61
N VAL A 905 -10.39 26.62 -0.62
CA VAL A 905 -11.16 27.62 0.13
C VAL A 905 -10.88 27.44 1.62
N GLY A 906 -10.74 28.53 2.35
CA GLY A 906 -10.55 28.52 3.80
C GLY A 906 -11.24 29.71 4.44
N PHE A 907 -11.46 29.64 5.74
CA PHE A 907 -11.98 30.76 6.52
C PHE A 907 -11.21 30.86 7.83
N ASN A 908 -10.83 32.08 8.21
CA ASN A 908 -10.42 32.38 9.56
C ASN A 908 -10.96 33.76 9.99
N PRO A 909 -11.14 34.02 11.29
CA PRO A 909 -11.70 35.28 11.78
C PRO A 909 -10.88 36.53 11.41
N ASP A 910 -9.59 36.35 11.10
CA ASP A 910 -8.64 37.43 10.86
C ASP A 910 -8.62 37.86 9.38
N ASP A 911 -8.37 36.93 8.47
CA ASP A 911 -8.28 37.12 7.03
C ASP A 911 -9.63 37.01 6.30
N GLY A 912 -10.68 36.53 6.99
CA GLY A 912 -11.98 36.26 6.40
C GLY A 912 -11.97 35.04 5.48
N LEU A 913 -12.68 35.12 4.35
CA LEU A 913 -12.67 34.07 3.34
C LEU A 913 -11.37 34.11 2.52
N LEU A 914 -10.70 32.97 2.45
CA LEU A 914 -9.52 32.71 1.63
C LEU A 914 -9.95 31.90 0.40
N ALA A 915 -9.62 32.36 -0.80
CA ALA A 915 -9.88 31.63 -2.04
C ALA A 915 -8.59 31.48 -2.85
N GLY A 916 -8.38 30.32 -3.47
CA GLY A 916 -7.14 30.05 -4.20
C GLY A 916 -7.05 28.65 -4.75
N PHE A 917 -5.82 28.17 -4.93
CA PHE A 917 -5.53 26.82 -5.41
C PHE A 917 -4.41 26.18 -4.60
N SER A 918 -4.39 24.86 -4.58
CA SER A 918 -3.30 24.06 -4.05
C SER A 918 -2.99 22.95 -5.04
N GLY A 919 -1.71 22.67 -5.26
CA GLY A 919 -1.28 21.69 -6.22
C GLY A 919 -0.01 20.98 -5.80
N ALA A 920 0.20 19.81 -6.39
CA ALA A 920 1.40 19.01 -6.23
C ALA A 920 1.85 18.48 -7.59
N TYR A 921 3.10 18.69 -7.97
CA TYR A 921 3.72 18.08 -9.14
C TYR A 921 4.72 17.01 -8.70
N GLN A 922 4.41 15.75 -8.98
CA GLN A 922 5.21 14.60 -8.62
C GLN A 922 5.96 14.09 -9.86
N VAL A 923 7.24 13.77 -9.67
CA VAL A 923 8.12 13.25 -10.72
C VAL A 923 8.81 12.01 -10.22
N TYR A 924 8.81 10.99 -11.07
CA TYR A 924 9.42 9.70 -10.82
C TYR A 924 10.80 9.59 -11.49
N GLY A 925 11.63 8.69 -10.99
CA GLY A 925 12.98 8.47 -11.50
C GLY A 925 13.57 7.16 -11.02
N PHE A 926 14.65 6.74 -11.69
CA PHE A 926 15.31 5.45 -11.47
C PHE A 926 15.71 5.23 -10.01
N ARG A 927 15.18 4.16 -9.42
CA ARG A 927 15.37 3.68 -8.04
C ARG A 927 15.07 4.74 -6.99
N LYS A 928 14.06 5.59 -7.24
CA LYS A 928 13.58 6.60 -6.29
C LYS A 928 12.16 6.28 -5.84
N SER A 929 12.03 5.81 -4.61
CA SER A 929 10.74 5.53 -3.98
C SER A 929 10.46 6.51 -2.82
N PRO A 930 9.22 7.02 -2.67
CA PRO A 930 8.06 6.86 -3.57
C PRO A 930 8.06 7.82 -4.78
N TYR A 931 9.01 8.75 -4.84
CA TYR A 931 9.20 9.70 -5.93
C TYR A 931 10.64 10.20 -5.98
N ALA A 932 11.09 10.67 -7.14
CA ALA A 932 12.37 11.37 -7.28
C ALA A 932 12.28 12.81 -6.79
N GLN A 933 11.16 13.48 -7.08
CA GLN A 933 10.87 14.81 -6.55
C GLN A 933 9.36 15.04 -6.42
N ILE A 934 8.98 15.84 -5.43
CA ILE A 934 7.63 16.38 -5.30
C ILE A 934 7.70 17.88 -5.07
N HIS A 935 6.90 18.64 -5.81
CA HIS A 935 6.74 20.08 -5.64
C HIS A 935 5.32 20.34 -5.17
N ARG A 936 5.14 21.00 -4.03
CA ARG A 936 3.83 21.41 -3.52
C ARG A 936 3.74 22.92 -3.57
N PHE A 937 2.65 23.45 -4.10
CA PHE A 937 2.45 24.88 -4.19
C PHE A 937 1.01 25.23 -3.85
N ALA A 938 0.82 26.37 -3.22
CA ALA A 938 -0.50 26.90 -2.90
C ALA A 938 -0.46 28.42 -3.02
N ALA A 939 -1.48 29.00 -3.65
CA ALA A 939 -1.68 30.44 -3.68
C ALA A 939 -3.09 30.72 -3.18
N LYS A 940 -3.20 31.63 -2.20
CA LYS A 940 -4.47 32.01 -1.57
C LYS A 940 -4.58 33.54 -1.57
N TYR A 941 -5.75 34.04 -1.90
CA TYR A 941 -6.13 35.44 -1.78
C TYR A 941 -7.11 35.59 -0.62
N ALA A 942 -6.83 36.53 0.27
CA ALA A 942 -7.65 36.85 1.42
C ALA A 942 -8.58 38.02 1.10
N LEU A 943 -9.90 37.77 1.11
CA LEU A 943 -10.89 38.75 0.66
C LEU A 943 -10.99 39.99 1.56
N ARG A 944 -10.73 39.86 2.87
CA ARG A 944 -10.86 40.97 3.82
C ARG A 944 -9.63 41.90 3.81
N PRO A 945 -8.39 41.42 4.05
CA PRO A 945 -7.21 42.28 4.00
C PRO A 945 -6.73 42.60 2.56
N GLY A 946 -7.29 41.94 1.54
CA GLY A 946 -6.91 42.12 0.14
C GLY A 946 -5.51 41.61 -0.21
N GLY A 947 -4.98 40.67 0.56
CA GLY A 947 -3.61 40.17 0.42
C GLY A 947 -3.49 38.77 -0.20
N ILE A 948 -2.30 38.43 -0.66
CA ILE A 948 -1.96 37.16 -1.29
C ILE A 948 -0.92 36.43 -0.43
N ALA A 949 -1.13 35.14 -0.22
CA ALA A 949 -0.14 34.21 0.34
C ALA A 949 0.18 33.12 -0.69
N ILE A 950 1.45 32.96 -1.01
CA ILE A 950 1.99 31.92 -1.88
C ILE A 950 2.94 31.08 -1.05
N ASN A 951 2.68 29.78 -1.02
CA ASN A 951 3.55 28.78 -0.43
C ASN A 951 4.06 27.87 -1.53
N TYR A 952 5.35 27.57 -1.50
CA TYR A 952 5.97 26.55 -2.31
C TYR A 952 6.88 25.72 -1.41
N SER A 953 6.83 24.41 -1.55
CA SER A 953 7.79 23.50 -0.94
C SER A 953 8.17 22.43 -1.94
N ASN A 954 9.38 21.88 -1.86
CA ASN A 954 9.72 20.69 -2.61
C ASN A 954 10.61 19.76 -1.81
N GLU A 955 10.65 18.52 -2.27
CA GLU A 955 11.58 17.49 -1.81
C GLU A 955 12.17 16.80 -3.04
N PHE A 956 13.49 16.68 -3.09
CA PHE A 956 14.24 15.79 -3.96
C PHE A 956 14.72 14.62 -3.11
N THR A 957 14.35 13.41 -3.47
CA THR A 957 14.74 12.20 -2.74
C THR A 957 16.14 11.76 -3.16
N GLU A 958 17.04 11.55 -2.20
CA GLU A 958 18.36 10.93 -2.42
C GLU A 958 19.12 11.54 -3.63
N LEU A 959 19.31 12.87 -3.62
CA LEU A 959 19.98 13.59 -4.70
C LEU A 959 21.52 13.43 -4.63
N PHE A 960 22.07 13.32 -3.42
CA PHE A 960 23.49 13.17 -3.13
C PHE A 960 23.69 11.97 -2.18
N GLY A 961 23.82 10.76 -2.74
CA GLY A 961 23.75 9.53 -1.96
C GLY A 961 22.38 9.45 -1.24
N GLU A 962 22.40 9.17 0.06
CA GLU A 962 21.18 9.11 0.88
C GLU A 962 20.58 10.49 1.22
N TRP A 963 21.29 11.58 0.93
CA TRP A 963 20.79 12.93 1.20
C TRP A 963 19.94 13.45 0.06
N GLY A 964 18.71 13.82 0.39
CA GLY A 964 17.82 14.63 -0.43
C GLY A 964 18.04 16.13 -0.24
N VAL A 965 17.31 16.91 -1.03
CA VAL A 965 17.23 18.38 -0.89
C VAL A 965 15.77 18.75 -0.68
N ALA A 966 15.48 19.52 0.36
CA ALA A 966 14.20 20.15 0.58
C ALA A 966 14.31 21.66 0.35
N MET A 967 13.24 22.29 -0.07
CA MET A 967 13.18 23.75 -0.14
C MET A 967 11.81 24.22 0.31
N ASP A 968 11.77 25.24 1.15
CA ASP A 968 10.55 25.93 1.54
C ASP A 968 10.64 27.40 1.11
N ALA A 969 9.63 27.89 0.41
CA ALA A 969 9.51 29.29 0.02
C ALA A 969 8.11 29.81 0.36
N ARG A 970 8.04 30.99 0.99
CA ARG A 970 6.76 31.64 1.34
C ARG A 970 6.84 33.10 0.95
N LEU A 971 5.81 33.56 0.26
CA LEU A 971 5.62 34.96 -0.10
C LEU A 971 4.25 35.39 0.38
N GLN A 972 4.20 36.44 1.16
CA GLN A 972 2.96 36.95 1.69
C GLN A 972 2.98 38.48 1.65
N THR A 973 1.96 39.07 1.03
CA THR A 973 1.68 40.51 1.16
C THR A 973 1.08 40.79 2.54
N PRO A 974 0.90 42.05 2.97
CA PRO A 974 0.39 42.34 4.31
C PRO A 974 -0.97 41.68 4.64
N LEU A 975 -0.92 40.52 5.30
CA LEU A 975 -2.04 39.76 5.87
C LEU A 975 -1.99 39.81 7.40
N TYR A 976 -3.09 39.49 8.07
CA TYR A 976 -3.13 39.43 9.52
C TYR A 976 -2.49 38.12 9.99
N ALA A 977 -1.20 38.18 10.31
CA ALA A 977 -0.37 36.98 10.50
C ALA A 977 -0.18 36.61 11.98
N ILE A 978 -0.08 37.62 12.85
CA ILE A 978 0.23 37.47 14.28
C ILE A 978 -0.57 38.48 15.11
N ASN A 979 -0.82 38.15 16.37
CA ASN A 979 -1.23 39.13 17.38
C ASN A 979 -0.02 39.46 18.27
N PHE A 980 0.01 40.69 18.78
CA PHE A 980 1.01 41.12 19.75
C PHE A 980 0.35 41.92 20.87
N TYR A 981 0.59 41.49 22.11
CA TYR A 981 0.02 42.05 23.35
C TYR A 981 1.10 42.69 24.24
N GLY A 982 2.33 42.83 23.73
CA GLY A 982 3.51 43.17 24.53
C GLY A 982 4.29 41.94 24.99
N TYR A 983 5.48 42.20 25.55
CA TYR A 983 6.33 41.17 26.13
C TYR A 983 5.94 40.84 27.58
N GLY A 984 6.19 39.60 27.98
CA GLY A 984 6.01 39.15 29.37
C GLY A 984 4.84 38.20 29.55
N ASN A 985 4.85 37.53 30.69
CA ASN A 985 3.87 36.57 31.12
C ASN A 985 2.62 37.25 31.68
N ASP A 986 2.78 38.42 32.33
CA ASP A 986 1.66 39.20 32.86
C ASP A 986 1.25 40.36 31.90
N SER A 987 1.55 40.25 30.61
CA SER A 987 1.19 41.29 29.64
C SER A 987 -0.32 41.53 29.62
N HIS A 988 -0.74 42.78 29.69
CA HIS A 988 -2.15 43.15 29.68
C HIS A 988 -2.79 42.86 28.31
N ASN A 989 -4.12 42.75 28.26
CA ASN A 989 -4.85 42.65 27.00
C ASN A 989 -5.57 43.98 26.72
N PRO A 990 -5.00 44.88 25.90
CA PRO A 990 -5.57 46.21 25.66
C PRO A 990 -6.99 46.17 25.05
N GLU A 991 -7.36 45.11 24.34
CA GLU A 991 -8.71 44.98 23.75
C GLU A 991 -9.81 44.92 24.80
N ILE A 992 -9.52 44.36 25.98
CA ILE A 992 -10.48 44.31 27.10
C ILE A 992 -10.64 45.70 27.71
N GLU A 993 -9.55 46.45 27.81
CA GLU A 993 -9.53 47.80 28.38
C GLU A 993 -10.20 48.83 27.47
N GLN A 994 -10.15 48.60 26.15
CA GLN A 994 -10.73 49.48 25.14
C GLN A 994 -12.17 49.11 24.71
N GLU A 995 -12.77 48.07 25.30
CA GLU A 995 -14.07 47.54 24.88
C GLU A 995 -14.12 47.25 23.34
N ASP A 996 -13.02 46.76 22.77
CA ASP A 996 -12.92 46.46 21.33
C ASP A 996 -13.64 45.14 21.00
N ASP A 997 -14.93 45.23 20.71
CA ASP A 997 -15.78 44.09 20.29
C ASP A 997 -15.27 43.40 19.01
N ASP A 998 -14.52 44.12 18.14
CA ASP A 998 -14.00 43.58 16.88
C ASP A 998 -12.69 42.78 17.04
N LEU A 999 -12.08 42.80 18.25
CA LEU A 999 -10.91 42.00 18.62
C LEU A 999 -9.73 42.17 17.65
N ASN A 1000 -9.49 43.41 17.26
CA ASN A 1000 -8.81 43.80 16.06
C ASN A 1000 -7.55 44.62 16.40
N TYR A 1001 -7.57 45.28 17.56
CA TYR A 1001 -6.54 46.18 18.05
C TYR A 1001 -5.14 45.55 18.21
N ASN A 1002 -5.04 44.29 18.64
CA ASN A 1002 -3.76 43.61 18.84
C ASN A 1002 -3.20 42.91 17.58
N ARG A 1003 -3.93 42.97 16.45
CA ARG A 1003 -3.55 42.29 15.20
C ARG A 1003 -2.44 43.05 14.49
N VAL A 1004 -1.41 42.31 14.06
CA VAL A 1004 -0.28 42.86 13.31
C VAL A 1004 -0.31 42.35 11.88
N ARG A 1005 -0.25 43.29 10.93
CA ARG A 1005 -0.12 42.99 9.51
C ARG A 1005 1.35 42.77 9.17
N GLN A 1006 1.64 41.64 8.53
CA GLN A 1006 2.99 41.22 8.22
C GLN A 1006 3.13 40.92 6.72
N ARG A 1007 4.16 41.50 6.12
CA ARG A 1007 4.72 41.06 4.84
C ARG A 1007 5.87 40.09 5.13
N LEU A 1008 5.92 38.97 4.41
CA LEU A 1008 6.94 37.94 4.58
C LEU A 1008 7.48 37.49 3.22
N VAL A 1009 8.80 37.47 3.11
CA VAL A 1009 9.54 36.68 2.12
C VAL A 1009 10.38 35.69 2.90
N TYR A 1010 10.18 34.40 2.64
CA TYR A 1010 10.89 33.32 3.29
C TYR A 1010 11.44 32.37 2.24
N PHE A 1011 12.70 31.97 2.39
CA PHE A 1011 13.36 31.01 1.51
C PHE A 1011 14.35 30.15 2.30
N SER A 1012 14.14 28.84 2.34
CA SER A 1012 15.01 27.89 3.04
C SER A 1012 15.32 26.67 2.19
N PRO A 1013 16.46 26.67 1.47
CA PRO A 1013 17.01 25.46 0.89
C PRO A 1013 17.68 24.63 1.99
N SER A 1014 17.47 23.33 2.00
CA SER A 1014 17.96 22.43 3.05
C SER A 1014 18.38 21.08 2.48
N LEU A 1015 19.37 20.46 3.10
CA LEU A 1015 19.62 19.03 2.97
C LEU A 1015 18.60 18.27 3.83
N MET A 1016 18.12 17.14 3.33
CA MET A 1016 17.14 16.29 4.01
C MET A 1016 17.63 14.85 4.00
N ARG A 1017 17.58 14.14 5.12
CA ARG A 1017 17.77 12.69 5.19
C ARG A 1017 16.55 12.06 5.85
N LYS A 1018 15.94 11.08 5.18
CA LYS A 1018 14.96 10.20 5.81
C LYS A 1018 15.76 9.15 6.57
N LEU A 1019 15.62 9.10 7.89
CA LEU A 1019 16.37 8.14 8.72
C LEU A 1019 15.66 6.77 8.74
N ASN A 1020 14.33 6.79 8.65
CA ASN A 1020 13.46 5.63 8.46
C ASN A 1020 12.08 6.15 8.00
N SER A 1021 11.06 5.28 7.96
CA SER A 1021 9.70 5.66 7.53
C SER A 1021 8.99 6.67 8.44
N GLN A 1022 9.47 6.86 9.68
CA GLN A 1022 8.85 7.71 10.71
C GLN A 1022 9.67 8.97 11.03
N SER A 1023 10.95 9.00 10.63
CA SER A 1023 11.93 10.02 11.00
C SER A 1023 12.46 10.75 9.78
N ARG A 1024 12.44 12.08 9.82
CA ARG A 1024 13.19 12.93 8.89
C ARG A 1024 14.07 13.92 9.62
N PHE A 1025 15.27 14.12 9.08
CA PHE A 1025 16.23 15.11 9.51
C PHE A 1025 16.45 16.13 8.39
N ILE A 1026 16.39 17.41 8.73
CA ILE A 1026 16.56 18.53 7.78
C ILE A 1026 17.60 19.50 8.35
N ILE A 1027 18.54 19.95 7.53
CA ILE A 1027 19.54 20.94 7.90
C ILE A 1027 19.81 21.89 6.74
N GLY A 1028 19.88 23.19 7.01
CA GLY A 1028 20.22 24.15 5.96
C GLY A 1028 20.07 25.60 6.39
N PRO A 1029 20.45 26.54 5.51
CA PRO A 1029 20.21 27.95 5.74
C PRO A 1029 18.74 28.33 5.52
N ALA A 1030 18.37 29.50 6.01
CA ALA A 1030 17.15 30.20 5.64
C ALA A 1030 17.44 31.70 5.51
N PHE A 1031 16.73 32.33 4.58
CA PHE A 1031 16.62 33.77 4.46
C PHE A 1031 15.18 34.17 4.77
N GLU A 1032 15.00 35.21 5.56
CA GLU A 1032 13.69 35.81 5.81
C GLU A 1032 13.77 37.33 5.73
N SER A 1033 12.80 37.94 5.07
CA SER A 1033 12.57 39.39 5.08
C SER A 1033 11.17 39.64 5.62
N ILE A 1034 11.09 40.37 6.73
CA ILE A 1034 9.87 40.61 7.48
C ILE A 1034 9.67 42.11 7.58
N ARG A 1035 8.51 42.59 7.13
CA ARG A 1035 8.07 43.97 7.33
C ARG A 1035 6.77 43.99 8.10
N ILE A 1036 6.73 44.79 9.14
CA ILE A 1036 5.52 45.06 9.92
C ILE A 1036 4.88 46.35 9.42
N ASP A 1037 3.57 46.35 9.18
CA ASP A 1037 2.86 47.59 8.85
C ASP A 1037 2.43 48.33 10.13
N SER A 1038 2.87 49.58 10.28
CA SER A 1038 2.36 50.50 11.33
C SER A 1038 0.92 50.91 10.99
N THR A 1039 -0.03 50.05 11.36
CA THR A 1039 -1.45 50.24 11.06
C THR A 1039 -2.07 51.16 12.13
N LEU A 1040 -2.48 52.37 11.74
CA LEU A 1040 -3.12 53.33 12.66
C LEU A 1040 -4.32 52.72 13.41
N GLY A 1041 -4.46 53.06 14.69
CA GLY A 1041 -5.53 52.54 15.56
C GLY A 1041 -5.30 51.08 15.98
N ARG A 1042 -4.05 50.61 15.94
CA ARG A 1042 -3.62 49.30 16.46
C ARG A 1042 -2.56 49.48 17.53
N TYR A 1043 -2.46 48.50 18.42
CA TYR A 1043 -1.47 48.51 19.49
C TYR A 1043 -0.04 48.75 18.96
N ILE A 1044 0.34 48.05 17.88
CA ILE A 1044 1.66 48.18 17.26
C ILE A 1044 2.01 49.60 16.78
N SER A 1045 1.01 50.41 16.42
CA SER A 1045 1.22 51.81 16.02
C SER A 1045 1.43 52.74 17.21
N GLU A 1046 0.85 52.42 18.37
CA GLU A 1046 1.00 53.21 19.60
C GLU A 1046 2.35 52.98 20.29
N ILE A 1047 2.79 51.72 20.31
CA ILE A 1047 4.09 51.34 20.88
C ILE A 1047 5.23 51.35 19.86
N GLY A 1048 5.00 51.81 18.64
CA GLY A 1048 5.97 51.75 17.55
C GLY A 1048 7.29 52.47 17.85
N SER A 1049 7.28 53.48 18.71
CA SER A 1049 8.48 54.20 19.17
C SER A 1049 9.38 53.39 20.12
N GLN A 1050 8.91 52.24 20.61
CA GLN A 1050 9.67 51.32 21.46
C GLN A 1050 10.55 50.36 20.63
N PHE A 1051 10.38 50.34 19.31
CA PHE A 1051 11.12 49.50 18.39
C PHE A 1051 12.03 50.34 17.49
N ASP A 1052 13.06 49.71 16.94
CA ASP A 1052 13.90 50.32 15.91
C ASP A 1052 13.04 50.69 14.69
N PRO A 1053 13.12 51.93 14.14
CA PRO A 1053 12.26 52.36 13.04
C PRO A 1053 12.32 51.45 11.80
N GLU A 1054 13.47 50.82 11.57
CA GLU A 1054 13.71 49.85 10.48
C GLU A 1054 12.77 48.65 10.51
N LEU A 1055 12.18 48.31 11.68
CA LEU A 1055 11.12 47.31 11.83
C LEU A 1055 9.96 47.50 10.84
N PHE A 1056 9.62 48.76 10.53
CA PHE A 1056 8.53 49.13 9.65
C PHE A 1056 8.95 49.29 8.18
N ASP A 1057 10.25 49.45 7.92
CA ASP A 1057 10.83 49.52 6.58
C ASP A 1057 11.13 48.12 6.02
N GLY A 1058 11.48 47.18 6.90
CA GLY A 1058 11.67 45.75 6.64
C GLY A 1058 13.03 45.28 7.12
N LEU A 1059 13.06 44.18 7.86
CA LEU A 1059 14.28 43.58 8.39
C LEU A 1059 14.60 42.28 7.66
N GLU A 1060 15.88 42.08 7.35
CA GLU A 1060 16.39 40.89 6.66
C GLU A 1060 17.26 40.04 7.60
N PHE A 1061 17.03 38.74 7.58
CA PHE A 1061 17.74 37.79 8.42
C PHE A 1061 18.25 36.59 7.61
N VAL A 1062 19.41 36.08 8.03
CA VAL A 1062 19.95 34.78 7.61
C VAL A 1062 20.02 33.87 8.82
N SER A 1063 19.61 32.62 8.64
CA SER A 1063 19.57 31.62 9.71
C SER A 1063 20.24 30.32 9.31
N GLY A 1064 20.85 29.61 10.26
CA GLY A 1064 21.15 28.18 10.15
C GLY A 1064 20.13 27.38 10.96
N ARG A 1065 19.52 26.34 10.37
CA ARG A 1065 18.47 25.53 11.03
C ARG A 1065 18.70 24.04 10.90
N MET A 1066 18.30 23.31 11.92
CA MET A 1066 18.24 21.85 12.02
C MET A 1066 16.87 21.45 12.54
N LEU A 1067 16.26 20.42 11.94
CA LEU A 1067 14.97 19.88 12.35
C LEU A 1067 15.02 18.36 12.33
N LEU A 1068 14.65 17.73 13.44
CA LEU A 1068 14.32 16.31 13.54
C LEU A 1068 12.81 16.17 13.80
N ASP A 1069 12.10 15.46 12.95
CA ASP A 1069 10.66 15.18 13.07
C ASP A 1069 10.46 13.66 13.05
N PHE A 1070 9.91 13.14 14.14
CA PHE A 1070 9.63 11.73 14.36
C PHE A 1070 8.16 11.54 14.71
N ARG A 1071 7.46 10.62 14.03
CA ARG A 1071 6.06 10.31 14.34
C ARG A 1071 5.84 8.82 14.19
N ASN A 1072 5.46 8.14 15.26
CA ASN A 1072 5.01 6.75 15.23
C ASN A 1072 3.64 6.65 15.91
N LEU A 1073 2.58 6.77 15.12
CA LEU A 1073 1.18 6.76 15.58
C LEU A 1073 0.45 5.56 14.97
N ASP A 1074 -0.40 4.90 15.76
CA ASP A 1074 -1.23 3.79 15.29
C ASP A 1074 -2.26 4.21 14.23
N HIS A 1075 -2.73 5.46 14.31
CA HIS A 1075 -3.59 6.06 13.30
C HIS A 1075 -3.31 7.58 13.22
N LEU A 1076 -3.13 8.11 12.01
CA LEU A 1076 -2.74 9.53 11.83
C LEU A 1076 -3.84 10.52 12.24
N ALA A 1077 -5.09 10.29 11.82
CA ALA A 1077 -6.21 11.19 12.12
C ALA A 1077 -6.86 11.00 13.49
N LEU A 1078 -6.99 9.75 13.96
CA LEU A 1078 -7.55 9.36 15.26
C LEU A 1078 -6.52 8.56 16.10
N PRO A 1079 -5.39 9.16 16.54
CA PRO A 1079 -4.38 8.42 17.29
C PRO A 1079 -4.96 7.87 18.60
N THR A 1080 -4.76 6.57 18.85
CA THR A 1080 -5.12 5.93 20.13
C THR A 1080 -3.90 5.44 20.90
N ARG A 1081 -2.77 5.25 20.22
CA ARG A 1081 -1.49 4.86 20.82
C ARG A 1081 -0.32 5.33 19.96
N GLY A 1082 0.76 5.80 20.57
CA GLY A 1082 1.98 6.18 19.86
C GLY A 1082 2.63 7.45 20.39
N ILE A 1083 3.67 7.91 19.71
CA ILE A 1083 4.40 9.13 20.07
C ILE A 1083 4.75 9.99 18.85
N GLY A 1084 4.86 11.30 19.07
CA GLY A 1084 5.41 12.25 18.12
C GLY A 1084 6.48 13.11 18.80
N MET A 1085 7.52 13.47 18.07
CA MET A 1085 8.61 14.31 18.56
C MET A 1085 9.07 15.26 17.45
N MET A 1086 9.26 16.52 17.80
CA MET A 1086 9.86 17.52 16.94
C MET A 1086 10.97 18.22 17.73
N LEU A 1087 12.16 18.31 17.15
CA LEU A 1087 13.28 19.06 17.69
C LEU A 1087 13.84 19.99 16.61
N GLY A 1088 13.60 21.29 16.78
CA GLY A 1088 14.13 22.38 15.97
C GLY A 1088 15.23 23.11 16.73
N LEU A 1089 16.39 23.28 16.09
CA LEU A 1089 17.53 24.04 16.60
C LEU A 1089 17.99 25.00 15.52
N GLY A 1090 18.42 26.20 15.89
CA GLY A 1090 19.02 27.09 14.92
C GLY A 1090 19.65 28.33 15.50
N TRP A 1091 20.16 29.17 14.60
CA TRP A 1091 20.74 30.47 14.90
C TRP A 1091 20.29 31.44 13.82
N VAL A 1092 19.93 32.66 14.23
CA VAL A 1092 19.38 33.73 13.39
C VAL A 1092 20.26 34.96 13.53
N GLN A 1093 20.52 35.63 12.41
CA GLN A 1093 21.34 36.83 12.31
C GLN A 1093 20.64 37.86 11.44
N GLN A 1094 20.44 39.07 11.95
CA GLN A 1094 20.04 40.21 11.14
C GLN A 1094 21.20 40.67 10.24
N LEU A 1095 20.90 41.04 9.00
CA LEU A 1095 21.93 41.41 8.01
C LEU A 1095 22.48 42.83 8.19
N ASP A 1096 21.62 43.79 8.54
CA ASP A 1096 22.00 45.20 8.68
C ASP A 1096 22.61 45.53 10.07
N ASP A 1097 22.29 44.73 11.09
CA ASP A 1097 22.85 44.84 12.44
C ASP A 1097 23.39 43.49 12.91
N THR A 1098 24.72 43.36 12.95
CA THR A 1098 25.36 42.10 13.34
C THR A 1098 25.18 41.76 14.83
N ASP A 1099 24.94 42.77 15.68
CA ASP A 1099 24.74 42.56 17.11
C ASP A 1099 23.35 41.98 17.44
N LYS A 1100 22.41 42.09 16.50
CA LYS A 1100 21.08 41.46 16.55
C LYS A 1100 21.12 40.03 16.02
N ASN A 1101 21.54 39.11 16.90
CA ASN A 1101 21.52 37.68 16.63
C ASN A 1101 21.08 36.86 17.86
N PHE A 1102 20.60 35.64 17.61
CA PHE A 1102 20.18 34.72 18.67
C PHE A 1102 20.17 33.26 18.21
N GLY A 1103 20.44 32.34 19.12
CA GLY A 1103 20.15 30.91 18.93
C GLY A 1103 18.71 30.59 19.31
N TYR A 1104 18.13 29.50 18.82
CA TYR A 1104 16.82 29.02 19.28
C TYR A 1104 16.75 27.50 19.41
N LEU A 1105 15.87 27.07 20.32
CA LEU A 1105 15.44 25.69 20.52
C LEU A 1105 13.90 25.66 20.53
N ASP A 1106 13.31 24.89 19.63
CA ASP A 1106 11.88 24.59 19.61
C ASP A 1106 11.69 23.07 19.68
N ALA A 1107 11.24 22.57 20.82
CA ALA A 1107 11.03 21.14 21.05
C ALA A 1107 9.58 20.84 21.38
N SER A 1108 9.05 19.72 20.88
CA SER A 1108 7.78 19.18 21.33
C SER A 1108 7.78 17.65 21.35
N PHE A 1109 7.06 17.08 22.29
CA PHE A 1109 6.84 15.64 22.44
C PHE A 1109 5.36 15.40 22.70
N SER A 1110 4.74 14.52 21.91
CA SER A 1110 3.38 14.05 22.09
C SER A 1110 3.34 12.56 22.37
N ALA A 1111 2.44 12.14 23.24
CA ALA A 1111 2.22 10.75 23.59
C ALA A 1111 0.72 10.45 23.68
N TYR A 1112 0.35 9.28 23.16
CA TYR A 1112 -1.02 8.78 23.10
C TYR A 1112 -1.07 7.40 23.74
N GLN A 1113 -2.02 7.21 24.65
CA GLN A 1113 -2.22 5.94 25.35
C GLN A 1113 -3.71 5.68 25.54
N ASN A 1114 -4.19 4.55 25.00
CA ASN A 1114 -5.53 4.07 25.30
C ASN A 1114 -5.60 3.54 26.75
N LEU A 1115 -6.67 3.88 27.46
CA LEU A 1115 -6.88 3.55 28.86
C LEU A 1115 -7.84 2.37 29.07
N ASP A 1116 -8.56 1.94 28.03
CA ASP A 1116 -9.48 0.81 28.08
C ASP A 1116 -9.15 -0.25 27.02
N ARG A 1117 -9.69 -1.45 27.22
CA ARG A 1117 -9.51 -2.61 26.34
C ARG A 1117 -10.05 -2.37 24.92
N ASN A 1118 -11.10 -1.56 24.76
CA ASN A 1118 -11.75 -1.31 23.47
C ASN A 1118 -11.19 -0.09 22.73
N LYS A 1119 -10.18 0.59 23.30
CA LYS A 1119 -9.58 1.81 22.75
C LYS A 1119 -10.58 2.96 22.56
N ASN A 1120 -11.59 3.01 23.43
CA ASN A 1120 -12.60 4.08 23.41
C ASN A 1120 -12.17 5.29 24.23
N LEU A 1121 -11.34 5.11 25.25
CA LEU A 1121 -10.82 6.16 26.12
C LEU A 1121 -9.33 6.33 25.86
N VAL A 1122 -8.92 7.51 25.39
CA VAL A 1122 -7.53 7.82 25.05
C VAL A 1122 -7.07 9.00 25.87
N PHE A 1123 -5.95 8.83 26.55
CA PHE A 1123 -5.17 9.92 27.11
C PHE A 1123 -4.15 10.39 26.07
N ALA A 1124 -4.16 11.68 25.74
CA ALA A 1124 -3.15 12.28 24.89
C ALA A 1124 -2.52 13.46 25.62
N THR A 1125 -1.21 13.59 25.52
CA THR A 1125 -0.46 14.72 26.09
C THR A 1125 0.55 15.22 25.08
N ARG A 1126 0.73 16.54 24.99
CA ARG A 1126 1.84 17.17 24.28
C ARG A 1126 2.53 18.15 25.19
N ILE A 1127 3.84 18.05 25.29
CA ILE A 1127 4.70 18.98 26.01
C ILE A 1127 5.54 19.71 24.97
N GLY A 1128 5.72 21.02 25.13
CA GLY A 1128 6.57 21.81 24.26
C GLY A 1128 7.35 22.88 24.98
N LEU A 1129 8.50 23.22 24.41
CA LEU A 1129 9.45 24.23 24.87
C LEU A 1129 9.92 25.04 23.67
N GLN A 1130 9.83 26.35 23.79
CA GLN A 1130 10.47 27.30 22.88
C GLN A 1130 11.44 28.14 23.70
N HIS A 1131 12.67 28.29 23.24
CA HIS A 1131 13.70 29.09 23.91
C HIS A 1131 14.49 29.90 22.89
N ARG A 1132 14.84 31.14 23.25
CA ARG A 1132 15.70 32.05 22.49
C ARG A 1132 16.97 32.32 23.30
N PHE A 1133 18.12 31.90 22.77
CA PHE A 1133 19.44 32.11 23.34
C PHE A 1133 19.96 33.48 22.90
N GLY A 1134 20.02 34.43 23.83
CA GLY A 1134 20.33 35.85 23.54
C GLY A 1134 19.07 36.73 23.61
N ASP A 1135 19.26 38.04 23.46
CA ASP A 1135 18.20 39.05 23.56
C ASP A 1135 17.99 39.80 22.22
N GLY A 1136 18.70 39.42 21.15
CA GLY A 1136 18.67 40.08 19.84
C GLY A 1136 17.55 39.60 18.89
N PHE A 1137 16.41 39.13 19.42
CA PHE A 1137 15.27 38.67 18.63
C PHE A 1137 14.15 39.72 18.61
N GLU A 1138 13.39 39.76 17.52
CA GLU A 1138 12.21 40.63 17.42
C GLU A 1138 10.94 39.96 17.98
N PHE A 1139 9.90 40.73 18.29
CA PHE A 1139 8.70 40.19 18.94
C PHE A 1139 8.01 39.10 18.10
N TYR A 1140 8.17 39.16 16.78
CA TYR A 1140 7.63 38.15 15.88
C TYR A 1140 8.46 36.86 15.80
N GLN A 1141 9.67 36.84 16.37
CA GLN A 1141 10.57 35.70 16.54
C GLN A 1141 10.55 35.13 17.97
N GLY A 1142 9.98 35.86 18.93
CA GLY A 1142 9.88 35.44 20.34
C GLY A 1142 9.18 34.11 20.57
N ALA A 1143 9.48 33.47 21.70
CA ALA A 1143 8.76 32.30 22.19
C ALA A 1143 7.34 32.70 22.62
N ARG A 1144 6.33 31.89 22.28
CA ARG A 1144 4.92 32.28 22.39
C ARG A 1144 4.07 31.27 23.13
N LEU A 1145 2.99 31.78 23.73
CA LEU A 1145 1.90 30.98 24.29
C LEU A 1145 0.55 31.58 23.85
N GLY A 1146 -0.33 30.76 23.28
CA GLY A 1146 -1.70 31.15 22.97
C GLY A 1146 -2.25 30.67 21.63
N GLY A 1147 -3.51 30.21 21.66
CA GLY A 1147 -4.49 30.06 20.59
C GLY A 1147 -4.26 28.99 19.52
N PRO A 1148 -5.26 28.80 18.64
CA PRO A 1148 -5.17 27.98 17.44
C PRO A 1148 -4.31 28.67 16.36
N GLY A 1149 -3.82 27.89 15.39
CA GLY A 1149 -2.96 28.38 14.31
C GLY A 1149 -1.86 27.37 13.93
N PRO A 1150 -0.87 27.77 13.11
CA PRO A 1150 0.25 26.90 12.72
C PRO A 1150 1.11 26.44 13.89
N ASP A 1151 1.27 27.29 14.92
CA ASP A 1151 2.09 27.05 16.12
C ASP A 1151 1.20 26.89 17.38
N ALA A 1152 0.00 26.34 17.21
CA ALA A 1152 -1.00 26.25 18.26
C ALA A 1152 -0.46 25.51 19.49
N ASN A 1153 -0.57 26.12 20.67
CA ASN A 1153 -0.02 25.55 21.90
C ASN A 1153 -0.86 25.77 23.17
N PHE A 1154 -1.94 26.56 23.12
CA PHE A 1154 -2.82 26.79 24.28
C PHE A 1154 -4.25 27.18 23.89
N ARG A 1155 -5.28 26.45 24.31
CA ARG A 1155 -6.65 26.58 23.77
C ARG A 1155 -7.48 27.70 24.39
N GLY A 1156 -7.25 28.02 25.66
CA GLY A 1156 -8.01 29.04 26.39
C GLY A 1156 -7.61 30.49 26.13
N PHE A 1157 -6.62 30.76 25.27
CA PHE A 1157 -6.24 32.11 24.89
C PHE A 1157 -6.25 32.35 23.38
N ARG A 1158 -6.31 33.62 22.98
CA ARG A 1158 -6.14 34.01 21.57
C ARG A 1158 -4.73 33.66 21.10
N ARG A 1159 -4.58 33.56 19.77
CA ARG A 1159 -3.31 33.26 19.12
C ARG A 1159 -2.24 34.25 19.57
N ASN A 1160 -1.06 33.75 19.97
CA ASN A 1160 0.09 34.54 20.41
C ASN A 1160 -0.17 35.47 21.61
N ARG A 1161 -1.02 35.06 22.56
CA ARG A 1161 -1.41 35.90 23.71
C ARG A 1161 -0.24 36.41 24.55
N PHE A 1162 0.78 35.57 24.76
CA PHE A 1162 1.99 35.92 25.51
C PHE A 1162 3.22 35.70 24.64
N THR A 1163 4.19 36.60 24.75
CA THR A 1163 5.45 36.58 23.97
C THR A 1163 6.63 36.84 24.88
N GLY A 1164 7.71 36.08 24.74
CA GLY A 1164 8.92 36.25 25.52
C GLY A 1164 10.12 35.47 25.01
N LYS A 1165 11.10 35.25 25.90
CA LYS A 1165 12.36 34.57 25.59
C LYS A 1165 12.24 33.06 25.68
N THR A 1166 11.48 32.57 26.66
CA THR A 1166 11.17 31.15 26.83
C THR A 1166 9.66 30.98 26.91
N ALA A 1167 9.13 29.92 26.30
CA ALA A 1167 7.75 29.50 26.49
C ALA A 1167 7.72 27.99 26.72
N PHE A 1168 6.96 27.57 27.71
CA PHE A 1168 6.68 26.18 28.00
C PHE A 1168 5.17 25.97 27.94
N PHE A 1169 4.75 24.84 27.40
CA PHE A 1169 3.36 24.44 27.43
C PHE A 1169 3.21 22.93 27.56
N GLN A 1170 2.11 22.52 28.16
CA GLN A 1170 1.60 21.17 28.12
C GLN A 1170 0.12 21.20 27.82
N ASN A 1171 -0.29 20.41 26.83
CA ASN A 1171 -1.68 20.16 26.49
C ASN A 1171 -2.03 18.73 26.86
N ILE A 1172 -3.15 18.53 27.53
CA ILE A 1172 -3.68 17.23 27.92
C ILE A 1172 -5.08 17.08 27.36
N ASP A 1173 -5.37 15.92 26.77
CA ASP A 1173 -6.68 15.51 26.30
C ASP A 1173 -7.06 14.16 26.91
N LEU A 1174 -8.30 14.08 27.37
CA LEU A 1174 -9.01 12.84 27.56
C LEU A 1174 -10.08 12.74 26.46
N ARG A 1175 -9.88 11.83 25.52
CA ARG A 1175 -10.75 11.63 24.35
C ARG A 1175 -11.58 10.38 24.58
N TRP A 1176 -12.90 10.53 24.60
CA TRP A 1176 -13.82 9.41 24.76
C TRP A 1176 -14.66 9.22 23.51
N LYS A 1177 -14.45 8.11 22.81
CA LYS A 1177 -15.32 7.64 21.74
C LYS A 1177 -16.58 7.07 22.37
N VAL A 1178 -17.69 7.78 22.16
CA VAL A 1178 -18.99 7.45 22.73
C VAL A 1178 -19.77 6.53 21.80
N LEU A 1179 -19.69 6.79 20.50
CA LEU A 1179 -20.44 6.05 19.49
C LEU A 1179 -19.54 5.73 18.29
N ARG A 1180 -19.68 4.51 17.80
CA ARG A 1180 -19.20 4.07 16.50
C ARG A 1180 -20.41 3.53 15.73
N SER A 1181 -20.57 4.00 14.51
CA SER A 1181 -21.60 3.51 13.59
C SER A 1181 -20.90 2.90 12.37
N GLU A 1182 -21.28 1.68 12.04
CA GLU A 1182 -20.85 0.95 10.84
C GLU A 1182 -22.03 0.84 9.86
N ASN A 1183 -22.81 1.91 9.75
CA ASN A 1183 -24.00 1.91 8.89
C ASN A 1183 -23.64 2.08 7.40
N HIS A 1184 -24.57 1.68 6.54
CA HIS A 1184 -24.34 1.68 5.10
C HIS A 1184 -24.25 3.07 4.45
N THR A 1185 -24.74 4.12 5.10
CA THR A 1185 -24.76 5.46 4.49
C THR A 1185 -23.44 6.18 4.73
N LEU A 1186 -22.96 6.17 5.98
CA LEU A 1186 -21.77 6.89 6.42
C LEU A 1186 -21.22 6.22 7.69
N PRO A 1187 -20.22 5.33 7.59
CA PRO A 1187 -19.46 4.88 8.74
C PRO A 1187 -18.80 6.07 9.46
N PHE A 1188 -19.00 6.18 10.77
CA PHE A 1188 -18.44 7.28 11.55
C PHE A 1188 -18.17 6.94 13.01
N SER A 1189 -17.32 7.75 13.64
CA SER A 1189 -17.16 7.79 15.10
C SER A 1189 -17.52 9.17 15.64
N ILE A 1190 -18.23 9.21 16.76
CA ILE A 1190 -18.50 10.43 17.54
C ILE A 1190 -17.92 10.25 18.93
N GLY A 1191 -17.38 11.33 19.48
CA GLY A 1191 -16.94 11.31 20.85
C GLY A 1191 -16.89 12.68 21.52
N LEU A 1192 -16.56 12.61 22.79
CA LEU A 1192 -16.32 13.74 23.68
C LEU A 1192 -14.81 13.96 23.81
N LEU A 1193 -14.44 15.21 24.02
CA LEU A 1193 -13.10 15.64 24.41
C LEU A 1193 -13.23 16.41 25.72
N ALA A 1194 -12.37 16.10 26.68
CA ALA A 1194 -12.05 16.99 27.80
C ALA A 1194 -10.57 17.32 27.73
N GLY A 1195 -10.20 18.57 28.02
CA GLY A 1195 -8.80 18.99 27.94
C GLY A 1195 -8.39 19.94 29.05
N PHE A 1196 -7.10 19.94 29.32
CA PHE A 1196 -6.44 20.84 30.24
C PHE A 1196 -5.11 21.29 29.63
N ASP A 1197 -4.90 22.60 29.56
CA ASP A 1197 -3.63 23.19 29.13
C ASP A 1197 -2.99 23.89 30.32
N HIS A 1198 -1.67 23.82 30.40
CA HIS A 1198 -0.89 24.70 31.27
C HIS A 1198 0.38 25.16 30.58
N GLY A 1199 0.86 26.33 30.94
CA GLY A 1199 2.01 26.91 30.26
C GLY A 1199 2.39 28.25 30.84
N ARG A 1200 3.53 28.72 30.40
CA ARG A 1200 4.13 29.96 30.90
C ARG A 1200 5.11 30.52 29.88
N VAL A 1201 5.23 31.84 29.87
CA VAL A 1201 6.27 32.57 29.16
C VAL A 1201 7.21 33.22 30.18
N TRP A 1202 8.47 33.42 29.79
CA TRP A 1202 9.46 34.13 30.59
C TRP A 1202 10.17 35.17 29.75
N VAL A 1203 10.34 36.37 30.30
CA VAL A 1203 11.28 37.39 29.80
C VAL A 1203 12.36 37.70 30.84
N LYS A 1204 13.44 38.35 30.41
CA LYS A 1204 14.56 38.70 31.28
C LYS A 1204 14.09 39.70 32.34
N ASP A 1205 14.56 39.53 33.57
CA ASP A 1205 14.30 40.42 34.72
C ASP A 1205 12.82 40.52 35.16
N GLU A 1206 11.93 39.64 34.67
CA GLU A 1206 10.52 39.56 35.06
C GLU A 1206 10.33 38.87 36.42
N GLN A 1207 9.51 39.47 37.29
CA GLN A 1207 9.11 38.94 38.60
C GLN A 1207 7.66 38.43 38.55
N SER A 1208 7.38 37.48 37.66
CA SER A 1208 6.09 36.80 37.58
C SER A 1208 6.21 35.40 38.21
N ASP A 1209 5.20 34.94 38.93
CA ASP A 1209 5.07 33.53 39.34
C ASP A 1209 3.85 32.84 38.69
N THR A 1210 3.17 33.56 37.80
CA THR A 1210 1.91 33.13 37.18
C THR A 1210 2.14 31.94 36.24
N TRP A 1211 1.43 30.85 36.48
CA TRP A 1211 1.30 29.76 35.52
C TRP A 1211 -0.07 29.81 34.92
N HIS A 1212 -0.14 29.99 33.60
CA HIS A 1212 -1.41 30.02 32.94
C HIS A 1212 -1.97 28.62 32.77
N TYR A 1213 -3.28 28.49 32.94
CA TYR A 1213 -4.00 27.25 32.66
C TYR A 1213 -5.29 27.53 31.90
N SER A 1214 -5.76 26.53 31.17
CA SER A 1214 -7.12 26.51 30.64
C SER A 1214 -7.69 25.10 30.70
N TYR A 1215 -9.01 25.02 30.81
CA TYR A 1215 -9.72 23.75 30.81
C TYR A 1215 -10.98 23.87 29.99
N GLY A 1216 -11.43 22.75 29.44
CA GLY A 1216 -12.54 22.77 28.51
C GLY A 1216 -12.91 21.39 28.00
N GLY A 1217 -13.82 21.41 27.04
CA GLY A 1217 -14.28 20.19 26.39
C GLY A 1217 -14.99 20.46 25.08
N GLY A 1218 -15.30 19.39 24.36
CA GLY A 1218 -15.89 19.49 23.04
C GLY A 1218 -16.44 18.18 22.52
N LEU A 1219 -16.98 18.27 21.32
CA LEU A 1219 -17.45 17.15 20.52
C LEU A 1219 -16.50 16.97 19.34
N TRP A 1220 -16.27 15.71 18.98
CA TRP A 1220 -15.58 15.38 17.75
C TRP A 1220 -16.35 14.34 16.95
N PHE A 1221 -16.24 14.45 15.63
CA PHE A 1221 -16.84 13.58 14.64
C PHE A 1221 -15.75 13.16 13.65
N SER A 1222 -15.69 11.88 13.33
CA SER A 1222 -14.73 11.35 12.36
C SER A 1222 -15.43 10.44 11.36
N PRO A 1223 -15.70 10.92 10.14
CA PRO A 1223 -16.25 10.10 9.08
C PRO A 1223 -15.16 9.18 8.52
N PHE A 1224 -15.49 7.90 8.34
CA PHE A 1224 -14.58 6.86 7.83
C PHE A 1224 -13.25 6.72 8.60
N SER A 1225 -13.11 7.34 9.78
CA SER A 1225 -11.85 7.48 10.51
C SER A 1225 -10.74 8.26 9.76
N LEU A 1226 -11.03 8.95 8.66
CA LEU A 1226 -10.01 9.57 7.80
C LEU A 1226 -9.50 10.92 8.31
N PHE A 1227 -10.39 11.71 8.91
CA PHE A 1227 -10.10 13.02 9.47
C PHE A 1227 -11.04 13.27 10.64
N VAL A 1228 -10.77 14.32 11.42
CA VAL A 1228 -11.57 14.66 12.60
C VAL A 1228 -12.13 16.06 12.43
N ILE A 1229 -13.42 16.23 12.61
CA ILE A 1229 -14.04 17.53 12.82
C ILE A 1229 -14.28 17.67 14.31
N GLN A 1230 -13.74 18.71 14.94
CA GLN A 1230 -13.99 18.97 16.36
C GLN A 1230 -14.50 20.39 16.59
N ALA A 1231 -15.39 20.52 17.57
CA ALA A 1231 -15.88 21.78 18.10
C ALA A 1231 -15.72 21.75 19.62
N SER A 1232 -15.02 22.73 20.19
CA SER A 1232 -14.67 22.74 21.61
C SER A 1232 -14.72 24.14 22.20
N ILE A 1233 -14.95 24.21 23.51
CA ILE A 1233 -14.93 25.45 24.31
C ILE A 1233 -13.93 25.29 25.45
N PHE A 1234 -13.03 26.25 25.60
CA PHE A 1234 -11.99 26.28 26.64
C PHE A 1234 -12.03 27.60 27.40
N ARG A 1235 -11.99 27.53 28.73
CA ARG A 1235 -11.92 28.68 29.63
C ARG A 1235 -10.49 28.88 30.11
N GLY A 1236 -9.92 30.05 29.85
CA GLY A 1236 -8.63 30.47 30.41
C GLY A 1236 -8.75 30.92 31.87
N ASP A 1237 -7.62 30.99 32.57
CA ASP A 1237 -7.50 31.60 33.90
C ASP A 1237 -7.86 33.10 33.92
N ASN A 1238 -7.82 33.76 32.77
CA ASN A 1238 -8.34 35.10 32.52
C ASN A 1238 -9.89 35.17 32.43
N GLU A 1239 -10.57 34.07 32.76
CA GLU A 1239 -12.01 33.90 32.74
C GLU A 1239 -12.70 34.01 31.37
N GLN A 1240 -11.95 34.09 30.27
CA GLN A 1240 -12.51 34.13 28.92
C GLN A 1240 -12.76 32.73 28.38
N ASN A 1241 -13.88 32.57 27.66
CA ASN A 1241 -14.20 31.36 26.92
C ASN A 1241 -13.81 31.51 25.45
N LEU A 1242 -13.12 30.52 24.90
CA LEU A 1242 -12.79 30.46 23.48
C LEU A 1242 -13.39 29.22 22.83
N VAL A 1243 -14.06 29.45 21.71
CA VAL A 1243 -14.63 28.40 20.87
C VAL A 1243 -13.65 28.09 19.74
N ASN A 1244 -13.30 26.82 19.59
CA ASN A 1244 -12.40 26.32 18.55
C ASN A 1244 -13.14 25.29 17.68
N VAL A 1245 -13.12 25.49 16.36
CA VAL A 1245 -13.58 24.51 15.37
C VAL A 1245 -12.42 24.16 14.45
N GLY A 1246 -12.15 22.86 14.23
CA GLY A 1246 -10.99 22.43 13.44
C GLY A 1246 -11.19 21.08 12.76
N GLY A 1247 -10.43 20.86 11.68
CA GLY A 1247 -10.36 19.62 10.90
C GLY A 1247 -9.35 18.58 11.42
N SER A 1248 -8.92 18.73 12.68
CA SER A 1248 -8.09 17.78 13.42
C SER A 1248 -8.23 18.05 14.93
N PHE A 1249 -7.75 17.15 15.78
CA PHE A 1249 -7.53 17.48 17.19
C PHE A 1249 -6.51 18.62 17.33
N PHE A 1250 -6.47 19.27 18.50
CA PHE A 1250 -5.68 20.48 18.70
C PHE A 1250 -4.17 20.30 18.44
N PHE A 1251 -3.65 19.09 18.61
CA PHE A 1251 -2.24 18.78 18.43
C PHE A 1251 -1.94 17.35 18.00
#